data_AF-A0A7K0C3N5-F1
#
_entry.id   AF-A0A7K0C3N5-F1
#
_cell.length_a   1.000
_cell.length_b   1.000
_cell.length_c   1.000
_cell.angle_alpha   90.00
_cell.angle_beta   90.00
_cell.angle_gamma   90.00
#
_symmetry.space_group_name_H-M   'P 1'
#
loop_
_entity.id
_entity.type
_entity.pdbx_description
1 polymer ?
#
loop_
_entity_poly.entity_id
_entity_poly.type
_entity_poly.pdbx_seq_one_letter_code
_entity_poly.pdbx_strand_id
1 'polypeptide(L)'
;MISGDLRAKVDRLWDSFWTGGVSNPAEILEQVSYLMFIRTLDIEQTAQRWNVDAKETQDKRPSLSVPDDRLRWTCLLSEVPEQMFSIVRDEIFPWIRSCAREGDESLAYLEGARFTIPTPGLLARVIDVIEEIASDEVDGWGAIYEYMLNKVNLSGGTGILSAPGQLIDLLVEMMEPNERDLICDPACDSGGFLVSAAKYINKIKKDTDPPSEEGYQIRIQGIDSNVAMVRISGMNLHFHNFVDANVRFGDVLAEAATRESGRYSLVLSKPPFVGISQRESIAEDLLSVASTKKAELLFIVRVAKMLKTEGRAAIIVPDGVLWGSTEAHVKIRRMLVDDLDLEAVIKLPNGIFKPNSGISASALLFSKPASKKRSDVWFYEVMADGWSLDDRRKALLPEEKLGHSPRVKLTSAEHAKNNFPDLLNRWKSARNSEGRRKPSDQSFLVSKSAIAKEDFNLSLNHYRQSHERSKLTREGIRLGSFTEIYRGTISVNDHNFDVNPNSDNVDVKCRVLTASLLGSQLPAIEQLPVRVTKREPRIRLREGDIVGRDLASVRYWSVLPASYEGVQPGNGLVVIRLTQGTVPAEYVAAFLSSPQGEKQISLYEGRPSIKNGGLAEVHLPKFDGDFNEILPSLARLKEGVIEVEKIQNRLRESQLRIFEKEGRGEWRGRLDEAADLSSLIAQTLRKRSDPYDVFQETYPYGIARSVRKFRNSETPVEKHEAALQCVESLILSIGIFAHAVAAYRGRQELPEIDKWKQYVGRGGVSLGHWVAVIRAVGADARDAGDHAAGLAEATAPKKGGKGLMSDLDRLVQLRNKIRHGAGPRTGAEIEKSLGQLEKLMHSSLSWCAFLARARWVHVNRIRWLPQVGKFEASGLVLMGDHPDFEPIAFEAPLPLADDSVYLLTQQGEAIPLSPFCLLSDCPTCLAPELYYPDRLNASTALLKSLDRGHELESDAIAASLRPWIDLD
;
A
#
# COMPACT_ATOMS: atom_id res chain seq x y z
N MET A 1 -10.00 -17.76 -21.69
CA MET A 1 -10.38 -17.50 -20.28
C MET A 1 -10.94 -18.79 -19.73
N ILE A 2 -10.59 -19.13 -18.50
CA ILE A 2 -11.03 -20.39 -17.87
C ILE A 2 -12.50 -20.33 -17.44
N SER A 3 -13.21 -21.46 -17.57
CA SER A 3 -14.60 -21.61 -17.15
C SER A 3 -14.74 -21.53 -15.62
N GLY A 4 -15.97 -21.29 -15.13
CA GLY A 4 -16.24 -21.25 -13.68
C GLY A 4 -15.98 -22.58 -12.99
N ASP A 5 -16.25 -23.69 -13.67
CA ASP A 5 -15.97 -25.04 -13.17
C ASP A 5 -14.47 -25.29 -13.05
N LEU A 6 -13.70 -24.92 -14.08
CA LEU A 6 -12.24 -25.05 -14.06
C LEU A 6 -11.59 -24.21 -12.95
N ARG A 7 -12.12 -23.00 -12.68
CA ARG A 7 -11.69 -22.19 -11.52
C ARG A 7 -11.88 -22.95 -10.22
N ALA A 8 -13.06 -23.55 -10.01
CA ALA A 8 -13.34 -24.31 -8.79
C ALA A 8 -12.38 -25.51 -8.65
N LYS A 9 -11.98 -26.17 -9.74
CA LYS A 9 -10.97 -27.24 -9.70
C LYS A 9 -9.59 -26.73 -9.28
N VAL A 10 -9.14 -25.62 -9.85
CA VAL A 10 -7.86 -24.99 -9.47
C VAL A 10 -7.90 -24.48 -8.02
N ASP A 11 -9.06 -24.01 -7.56
CA ASP A 11 -9.25 -23.61 -6.16
C ASP A 11 -9.14 -24.82 -5.22
N ARG A 12 -9.74 -25.96 -5.56
CA ARG A 12 -9.56 -27.22 -4.82
C ARG A 12 -8.12 -27.70 -4.81
N LEU A 13 -7.39 -27.55 -5.92
CA LEU A 13 -5.96 -27.86 -6.00
C LEU A 13 -5.18 -27.01 -4.98
N TRP A 14 -5.44 -25.71 -4.97
CA TRP A 14 -4.82 -24.76 -4.05
C TRP A 14 -5.15 -25.07 -2.58
N ASP A 15 -6.42 -25.35 -2.28
CA ASP A 15 -6.89 -25.70 -0.94
C ASP A 15 -6.29 -27.02 -0.45
N SER A 16 -6.00 -27.96 -1.37
CA SER A 16 -5.32 -29.22 -1.05
C SER A 16 -3.90 -28.97 -0.52
N PHE A 17 -3.14 -28.06 -1.13
CA PHE A 17 -1.83 -27.66 -0.62
C PHE A 17 -1.93 -26.95 0.73
N TRP A 18 -2.89 -26.04 0.87
CA TRP A 18 -3.10 -25.29 2.12
C TRP A 18 -3.43 -26.22 3.29
N THR A 19 -4.41 -27.12 3.11
CA THR A 19 -4.77 -28.15 4.10
C THR A 19 -3.65 -29.15 4.34
N GLY A 20 -2.78 -29.35 3.36
CA GLY A 20 -1.60 -30.20 3.44
C GLY A 20 -0.35 -29.55 4.06
N GLY A 21 -0.44 -28.30 4.52
CA GLY A 21 0.64 -27.61 5.24
C GLY A 21 1.61 -26.79 4.38
N VAL A 22 1.33 -26.67 3.09
CA VAL A 22 2.10 -25.79 2.19
C VAL A 22 1.31 -24.50 2.02
N SER A 23 1.71 -23.47 2.75
CA SER A 23 1.01 -22.17 2.77
C SER A 23 1.63 -21.12 1.85
N ASN A 24 2.87 -21.33 1.39
CA ASN A 24 3.58 -20.39 0.51
C ASN A 24 3.04 -20.46 -0.93
N PRO A 25 2.37 -19.42 -1.45
CA PRO A 25 1.79 -19.41 -2.79
C PRO A 25 2.79 -19.69 -3.92
N ALA A 26 4.02 -19.18 -3.81
CA ALA A 26 5.05 -19.39 -4.82
C ALA A 26 5.50 -20.86 -4.86
N GLU A 27 5.59 -21.49 -3.69
CA GLU A 27 5.94 -22.90 -3.58
C GLU A 27 4.84 -23.80 -4.15
N ILE A 28 3.57 -23.50 -3.84
CA ILE A 28 2.41 -24.19 -4.44
C ILE A 28 2.48 -24.10 -5.97
N LEU A 29 2.67 -22.88 -6.50
CA LEU A 29 2.78 -22.66 -7.93
C LEU A 29 3.92 -23.49 -8.53
N GLU A 30 5.11 -23.50 -7.93
CA GLU A 30 6.25 -24.28 -8.42
C GLU A 30 5.96 -25.79 -8.42
N GLN A 31 5.45 -26.35 -7.31
CA GLN A 31 5.16 -27.80 -7.23
C GLN A 31 4.11 -28.23 -8.25
N VAL A 32 3.02 -27.45 -8.38
CA VAL A 32 1.99 -27.69 -9.39
C VAL A 32 2.56 -27.57 -10.80
N SER A 33 3.44 -26.59 -11.06
CA SER A 33 4.10 -26.42 -12.36
C SER A 33 4.84 -27.68 -12.79
N TYR A 34 5.61 -28.30 -11.89
CA TYR A 34 6.36 -29.51 -12.22
C TYR A 34 5.47 -30.70 -12.51
N LEU A 35 4.40 -30.89 -11.73
CA LEU A 35 3.47 -31.99 -11.95
C LEU A 35 2.68 -31.80 -13.25
N MET A 36 2.22 -30.58 -13.53
CA MET A 36 1.61 -30.23 -14.81
C MET A 36 2.58 -30.48 -15.97
N PHE A 37 3.85 -30.12 -15.83
CA PHE A 37 4.89 -30.35 -16.83
C PHE A 37 5.05 -31.85 -17.15
N ILE A 38 5.12 -32.71 -16.12
CA ILE A 38 5.16 -34.18 -16.32
C ILE A 38 3.91 -34.70 -17.02
N ARG A 39 2.73 -34.17 -16.66
CA ARG A 39 1.48 -34.54 -17.33
C ARG A 39 1.50 -34.15 -18.81
N THR A 40 1.94 -32.94 -19.13
CA THR A 40 2.05 -32.45 -20.51
C THR A 40 2.96 -33.36 -21.35
N LEU A 41 4.13 -33.72 -20.83
CA LEU A 41 5.04 -34.65 -21.51
C LEU A 41 4.40 -36.02 -21.75
N ASP A 42 3.64 -36.55 -20.79
CA ASP A 42 2.96 -37.83 -20.96
C ASP A 42 1.87 -37.78 -22.05
N ILE A 43 1.14 -36.67 -22.17
CA ILE A 43 0.17 -36.44 -23.26
C ILE A 43 0.89 -36.45 -24.61
N GLU A 44 2.00 -35.70 -24.73
CA GLU A 44 2.79 -35.62 -25.95
C GLU A 44 3.37 -36.98 -26.37
N GLN A 45 3.98 -37.71 -25.44
CA GLN A 45 4.52 -39.05 -25.67
C GLN A 45 3.42 -40.05 -26.08
N THR A 46 2.22 -39.95 -25.49
CA THR A 46 1.08 -40.82 -25.83
C THR A 46 0.56 -40.53 -27.24
N ALA A 47 0.34 -39.25 -27.56
CA ALA A 47 -0.13 -38.83 -28.88
C ALA A 47 0.84 -39.27 -29.99
N GLN A 48 2.14 -39.21 -29.72
CA GLN A 48 3.16 -39.71 -30.64
C GLN A 48 3.11 -41.23 -30.78
N ARG A 49 3.01 -42.00 -29.67
CA ARG A 49 2.89 -43.47 -29.73
C ARG A 49 1.70 -43.92 -30.57
N TRP A 50 0.59 -43.19 -30.55
CA TRP A 50 -0.57 -43.45 -31.41
C TRP A 50 -0.35 -43.05 -32.87
N ASN A 51 0.45 -42.02 -33.14
CA ASN A 51 0.78 -41.58 -34.50
C ASN A 51 1.87 -42.44 -35.19
N VAL A 52 2.53 -43.38 -34.50
CA VAL A 52 3.55 -44.27 -35.10
C VAL A 52 2.95 -45.23 -36.15
N ASP A 53 1.65 -45.51 -36.12
CA ASP A 53 0.96 -46.32 -37.15
C ASP A 53 0.73 -45.57 -38.49
N ALA A 54 0.94 -44.24 -38.52
CA ALA A 54 0.93 -43.45 -39.75
C ALA A 54 2.38 -43.21 -40.23
N LYS A 55 2.76 -43.84 -41.34
CA LYS A 55 4.11 -43.91 -41.95
C LYS A 55 4.83 -42.58 -42.29
N GLU A 56 4.36 -41.41 -41.84
CA GLU A 56 4.88 -40.09 -42.25
C GLU A 56 5.52 -39.22 -41.16
N THR A 57 5.70 -39.69 -39.91
CA THR A 57 6.21 -38.84 -38.82
C THR A 57 7.57 -39.29 -38.24
N GLN A 58 8.54 -39.58 -39.10
CA GLN A 58 9.90 -39.95 -38.66
C GLN A 58 10.74 -38.76 -38.15
N ASP A 59 10.31 -37.51 -38.39
CA ASP A 59 11.04 -36.27 -38.03
C ASP A 59 10.51 -35.52 -36.79
N LYS A 60 9.48 -36.01 -36.09
CA LYS A 60 8.93 -35.36 -34.89
C LYS A 60 9.13 -36.21 -33.63
N ARG A 61 10.38 -36.49 -33.25
CA ARG A 61 10.67 -36.89 -31.87
C ARG A 61 10.39 -35.69 -30.95
N PRO A 62 9.83 -35.88 -29.75
CA PRO A 62 9.70 -34.78 -28.81
C PRO A 62 11.11 -34.31 -28.43
N SER A 63 11.29 -33.00 -28.23
CA SER A 63 12.56 -32.45 -27.75
C SER A 63 12.93 -33.01 -26.36
N LEU A 64 11.92 -33.44 -25.59
CA LEU A 64 12.09 -34.04 -24.28
C LEU A 64 11.11 -35.20 -24.07
N SER A 65 11.59 -36.33 -23.54
CA SER A 65 10.77 -37.51 -23.26
C SER A 65 11.15 -38.11 -21.92
N VAL A 66 10.15 -38.53 -21.13
CA VAL A 66 10.39 -39.27 -19.90
C VAL A 66 11.08 -40.60 -20.27
N PRO A 67 12.24 -40.94 -19.66
CA PRO A 67 13.13 -41.97 -20.18
C PRO A 67 12.68 -43.41 -19.87
N ASP A 68 11.82 -43.59 -18.87
CA ASP A 68 11.32 -44.89 -18.42
C ASP A 68 9.79 -44.81 -18.29
N ASP A 69 9.09 -45.84 -18.78
CA ASP A 69 7.64 -45.91 -18.76
C ASP A 69 7.08 -45.80 -17.33
N ARG A 70 7.78 -46.33 -16.32
CA ARG A 70 7.31 -46.25 -14.92
C ARG A 70 7.29 -44.83 -14.34
N LEU A 71 8.03 -43.90 -14.95
CA LEU A 71 8.07 -42.50 -14.52
C LEU A 71 6.98 -41.65 -15.20
N ARG A 72 6.22 -42.24 -16.13
CA ARG A 72 5.16 -41.55 -16.85
C ARG A 72 3.96 -41.30 -15.96
N TRP A 73 3.26 -40.19 -16.20
CA TRP A 73 2.07 -39.80 -15.44
C TRP A 73 1.03 -40.92 -15.37
N THR A 74 0.71 -41.54 -16.51
CA THR A 74 -0.22 -42.68 -16.60
C THR A 74 0.16 -43.87 -15.73
N CYS A 75 1.45 -44.13 -15.51
CA CYS A 75 1.91 -45.18 -14.60
C CYS A 75 1.79 -44.76 -13.14
N LEU A 76 2.08 -43.49 -12.81
CA LEU A 76 1.90 -42.97 -11.45
C LEU A 76 0.47 -43.15 -10.92
N LEU A 77 -0.54 -42.96 -11.78
CA LEU A 77 -1.95 -43.13 -11.41
C LEU A 77 -2.31 -44.55 -10.91
N SER A 78 -1.50 -45.55 -11.24
CA SER A 78 -1.71 -46.95 -10.83
C SER A 78 -0.91 -47.35 -9.58
N GLU A 79 -0.06 -46.45 -9.07
CA GLU A 79 0.80 -46.72 -7.91
C GLU A 79 0.11 -46.41 -6.58
N VAL A 80 0.55 -47.08 -5.52
CA VAL A 80 0.13 -46.73 -4.15
C VAL A 80 0.81 -45.41 -3.71
N PRO A 81 0.17 -44.58 -2.87
CA PRO A 81 0.67 -43.23 -2.54
C PRO A 81 2.13 -43.19 -2.07
N GLU A 82 2.55 -44.14 -1.24
CA GLU A 82 3.93 -44.21 -0.72
C GLU A 82 4.95 -44.46 -1.83
N GLN A 83 4.61 -45.35 -2.77
CA GLN A 83 5.48 -45.69 -3.90
C GLN A 83 5.53 -44.54 -4.91
N MET A 84 4.38 -43.96 -5.24
CA MET A 84 4.25 -42.75 -6.07
C MET A 84 5.10 -41.61 -5.51
N PHE A 85 5.05 -41.40 -4.19
CA PHE A 85 5.84 -40.36 -3.51
C PHE A 85 7.35 -40.58 -3.65
N SER A 86 7.82 -41.82 -3.49
CA SER A 86 9.24 -42.15 -3.70
C SER A 86 9.64 -41.96 -5.15
N ILE A 87 8.83 -42.41 -6.13
CA ILE A 87 9.12 -42.25 -7.55
C ILE A 87 9.23 -40.76 -7.94
N VAL A 88 8.25 -39.94 -7.52
CA VAL A 88 8.25 -38.51 -7.84
C VAL A 88 9.47 -37.81 -7.21
N ARG A 89 9.72 -38.04 -5.91
CA ARG A 89 10.81 -37.38 -5.17
C ARG A 89 12.20 -37.83 -5.62
N ASP A 90 12.41 -39.14 -5.73
CA ASP A 90 13.74 -39.74 -5.85
C ASP A 90 14.15 -40.02 -7.29
N GLU A 91 13.23 -39.92 -8.25
CA GLU A 91 13.50 -40.29 -9.65
C GLU A 91 13.07 -39.20 -10.64
N ILE A 92 11.81 -38.74 -10.55
CA ILE A 92 11.29 -37.73 -11.48
C ILE A 92 11.97 -36.37 -11.27
N PHE A 93 12.04 -35.86 -10.04
CA PHE A 93 12.69 -34.56 -9.78
C PHE A 93 14.20 -34.55 -10.09
N PRO A 94 14.97 -35.60 -9.75
CA PRO A 94 16.33 -35.76 -10.24
C PRO A 94 16.43 -35.75 -11.78
N TRP A 95 15.50 -36.42 -12.46
CA TRP A 95 15.46 -36.41 -13.93
C TRP A 95 15.14 -35.03 -14.51
N ILE A 96 14.14 -34.31 -13.98
CA ILE A 96 13.82 -32.91 -14.39
C ILE A 96 15.07 -32.03 -14.32
N ARG A 97 15.87 -32.17 -13.25
CA ARG A 97 17.14 -31.43 -13.11
C ARG A 97 18.21 -31.85 -14.11
N SER A 98 18.24 -33.13 -14.52
CA SER A 98 19.18 -33.57 -15.56
C SER A 98 18.85 -33.01 -16.93
N CYS A 99 17.57 -32.75 -17.24
CA CYS A 99 17.15 -32.15 -18.51
C CYS A 99 17.84 -30.78 -18.75
N ALA A 100 18.10 -30.01 -17.69
CA ALA A 100 18.82 -28.74 -17.78
C ALA A 100 20.32 -28.88 -18.09
N ARG A 101 20.92 -30.07 -17.88
CA ARG A 101 22.36 -30.32 -17.96
C ARG A 101 22.82 -30.90 -19.29
N GLU A 102 21.90 -31.33 -20.15
CA GLU A 102 22.20 -31.92 -21.46
C GLU A 102 22.56 -30.89 -22.54
N GLY A 103 22.71 -29.60 -22.17
CA GLY A 103 23.23 -28.54 -23.04
C GLY A 103 22.16 -27.73 -23.78
N ASP A 104 20.87 -27.98 -23.52
CA ASP A 104 19.78 -27.18 -24.05
C ASP A 104 19.53 -25.94 -23.16
N GLU A 105 19.93 -24.76 -23.65
CA GLU A 105 19.71 -23.49 -22.95
C GLU A 105 18.22 -23.18 -22.70
N SER A 106 17.30 -23.76 -23.48
CA SER A 106 15.86 -23.54 -23.33
C SER A 106 15.31 -24.17 -22.05
N LEU A 107 15.96 -25.19 -21.49
CA LEU A 107 15.54 -25.89 -20.26
C LEU A 107 16.39 -25.53 -19.03
N ALA A 108 17.28 -24.54 -19.15
CA ALA A 108 18.17 -24.14 -18.06
C ALA A 108 17.42 -23.76 -16.78
N TYR A 109 16.18 -23.26 -16.89
CA TYR A 109 15.35 -22.93 -15.74
C TYR A 109 15.03 -24.15 -14.84
N LEU A 110 15.11 -25.39 -15.34
CA LEU A 110 14.81 -26.60 -14.58
C LEU A 110 15.91 -27.05 -13.61
N GLU A 111 17.15 -26.54 -13.72
CA GLU A 111 18.31 -27.02 -12.95
C GLU A 111 18.09 -27.01 -11.43
N GLY A 112 17.35 -26.00 -10.94
CA GLY A 112 17.09 -25.78 -9.53
C GLY A 112 15.83 -26.47 -8.97
N ALA A 113 15.17 -27.36 -9.72
CA ALA A 113 13.91 -27.97 -9.31
C ALA A 113 14.03 -28.75 -7.99
N ARG A 114 13.10 -28.50 -7.05
CA ARG A 114 13.06 -29.16 -5.73
C ARG A 114 11.67 -29.67 -5.44
N PHE A 115 11.59 -30.91 -4.96
CA PHE A 115 10.35 -31.50 -4.49
C PHE A 115 10.12 -31.09 -3.04
N THR A 116 8.97 -30.49 -2.75
CA THR A 116 8.66 -29.98 -1.40
C THR A 116 7.30 -30.42 -0.87
N ILE A 117 6.55 -31.24 -1.62
CA ILE A 117 5.27 -31.80 -1.15
C ILE A 117 5.54 -32.70 0.08
N PRO A 118 4.97 -32.39 1.26
CA PRO A 118 5.39 -32.99 2.52
C PRO A 118 4.93 -34.44 2.72
N THR A 119 3.82 -34.87 2.11
CA THR A 119 3.22 -36.18 2.41
C THR A 119 2.76 -36.94 1.15
N PRO A 120 2.82 -38.30 1.17
CA PRO A 120 2.27 -39.13 0.11
C PRO A 120 0.79 -38.87 -0.18
N GLY A 121 -0.02 -38.72 0.87
CA GLY A 121 -1.45 -38.47 0.73
C GLY A 121 -1.78 -37.13 0.07
N LEU A 122 -0.96 -36.09 0.29
CA LEU A 122 -1.13 -34.81 -0.41
C LEU A 122 -0.77 -34.95 -1.89
N LEU A 123 0.35 -35.59 -2.21
CA LEU A 123 0.78 -35.81 -3.59
C LEU A 123 -0.29 -36.54 -4.40
N ALA A 124 -0.86 -37.61 -3.86
CA ALA A 124 -1.92 -38.37 -4.51
C ALA A 124 -3.14 -37.49 -4.84
N ARG A 125 -3.64 -36.71 -3.85
CA ARG A 125 -4.76 -35.77 -4.07
C ARG A 125 -4.46 -34.72 -5.14
N VAL A 126 -3.24 -34.17 -5.13
CA VAL A 126 -2.81 -33.17 -6.10
C VAL A 126 -2.76 -33.75 -7.51
N ILE A 127 -2.24 -34.97 -7.66
CA ILE A 127 -2.21 -35.70 -8.93
C ILE A 127 -3.64 -35.98 -9.43
N ASP A 128 -4.54 -36.44 -8.57
CA ASP A 128 -5.94 -36.69 -8.93
C ASP A 128 -6.62 -35.42 -9.46
N VAL A 129 -6.46 -34.29 -8.76
CA VAL A 129 -7.05 -33.01 -9.19
C VAL A 129 -6.43 -32.52 -10.50
N ILE A 130 -5.12 -32.69 -10.71
CA ILE A 130 -4.46 -32.36 -11.98
C ILE A 130 -5.01 -33.24 -13.11
N GLU A 131 -5.26 -34.52 -12.87
CA GLU A 131 -5.85 -35.42 -13.86
C GLU A 131 -7.30 -35.07 -14.20
N GLU A 132 -8.10 -34.68 -13.19
CA GLU A 132 -9.46 -34.15 -13.39
C GLU A 132 -9.47 -32.85 -14.22
N ILE A 133 -8.43 -32.02 -14.07
CA ILE A 133 -8.25 -30.80 -14.86
C ILE A 133 -7.84 -31.14 -16.29
N ALA A 134 -6.85 -32.04 -16.45
CA ALA A 134 -6.31 -32.45 -17.74
C ALA A 134 -7.37 -33.12 -18.63
N SER A 135 -8.27 -33.88 -18.03
CA SER A 135 -9.34 -34.62 -18.73
C SER A 135 -10.40 -33.70 -19.34
N ASP A 136 -10.60 -32.50 -18.79
CA ASP A 136 -11.65 -31.58 -19.21
C ASP A 136 -11.18 -30.55 -20.26
N GLU A 137 -9.91 -30.12 -20.20
CA GLU A 137 -9.42 -29.01 -21.04
C GLU A 137 -7.91 -29.14 -21.37
N VAL A 138 -7.55 -30.05 -22.28
CA VAL A 138 -6.15 -30.35 -22.69
C VAL A 138 -5.39 -29.11 -23.19
N ASP A 139 -6.06 -28.15 -23.84
CA ASP A 139 -5.47 -26.91 -24.37
C ASP A 139 -5.51 -25.72 -23.36
N GLY A 140 -5.98 -25.96 -22.13
CA GLY A 140 -6.25 -24.92 -21.13
C GLY A 140 -5.08 -24.55 -20.21
N TRP A 141 -3.95 -25.27 -20.26
CA TRP A 141 -2.87 -25.17 -19.28
C TRP A 141 -2.30 -23.76 -19.08
N GLY A 142 -2.07 -23.01 -20.17
CA GLY A 142 -1.60 -21.63 -20.07
C GLY A 142 -2.60 -20.72 -19.34
N ALA A 143 -3.91 -20.90 -19.58
CA ALA A 143 -4.94 -20.09 -18.91
C ALA A 143 -5.10 -20.47 -17.43
N ILE A 144 -4.93 -21.75 -17.10
CA ILE A 144 -4.86 -22.25 -15.72
C ILE A 144 -3.65 -21.66 -14.99
N TYR A 145 -2.49 -21.66 -15.65
CA TYR A 145 -1.25 -21.13 -15.10
C TYR A 145 -1.36 -19.64 -14.78
N GLU A 146 -1.88 -18.84 -15.71
CA GLU A 146 -2.12 -17.40 -15.50
C GLU A 146 -3.12 -17.13 -14.37
N TYR A 147 -4.12 -18.00 -14.17
CA TYR A 147 -5.03 -17.86 -13.04
C TYR A 147 -4.33 -18.14 -11.71
N MET A 148 -3.50 -19.18 -11.63
CA MET A 148 -2.69 -19.46 -10.44
C MET A 148 -1.69 -18.33 -10.15
N LEU A 149 -1.03 -17.78 -11.18
CA LEU A 149 -0.16 -16.61 -11.07
C LEU A 149 -0.90 -15.41 -10.49
N ASN A 150 -2.11 -15.13 -10.98
CA ASN A 150 -2.93 -14.05 -10.44
C ASN A 150 -3.32 -14.30 -8.97
N LYS A 151 -3.59 -15.54 -8.57
CA LYS A 151 -3.79 -15.89 -7.16
C LYS A 151 -2.54 -15.63 -6.30
N VAL A 152 -1.35 -15.99 -6.79
CA VAL A 152 -0.09 -15.65 -6.11
C VAL A 152 0.03 -14.14 -5.92
N ASN A 153 -0.22 -13.37 -6.99
CA ASN A 153 -0.12 -11.90 -6.98
C ASN A 153 -1.12 -11.23 -6.05
N LEU A 154 -2.33 -11.77 -5.88
CA LEU A 154 -3.34 -11.22 -4.98
C LEU A 154 -3.11 -11.59 -3.50
N SER A 155 -2.34 -12.65 -3.25
CA SER A 155 -2.09 -13.17 -1.90
C SER A 155 -1.06 -12.33 -1.10
N GLY A 156 -0.45 -11.32 -1.71
CA GLY A 156 0.28 -10.23 -1.02
C GLY A 156 1.62 -10.57 -0.36
N GLY A 157 2.14 -11.80 -0.52
CA GLY A 157 3.30 -12.30 0.27
C GLY A 157 4.61 -12.55 -0.48
N THR A 158 4.67 -12.45 -1.81
CA THR A 158 5.83 -12.99 -2.57
C THR A 158 6.85 -11.96 -3.06
N GLY A 159 6.59 -10.66 -2.88
CA GLY A 159 7.44 -9.60 -3.47
C GLY A 159 7.40 -9.55 -5.01
N ILE A 160 6.53 -10.34 -5.64
CA ILE A 160 6.31 -10.39 -7.09
C ILE A 160 5.48 -9.16 -7.49
N LEU A 161 6.16 -8.13 -8.01
CA LEU A 161 5.54 -6.88 -8.43
C LEU A 161 5.17 -6.93 -9.93
N SER A 162 4.49 -7.98 -10.40
CA SER A 162 4.11 -8.06 -11.82
C SER A 162 3.17 -6.92 -12.22
N ALA A 163 3.29 -6.43 -13.45
CA ALA A 163 2.32 -5.50 -14.01
C ALA A 163 0.98 -6.23 -14.28
N PRO A 164 -0.19 -5.56 -14.12
CA PRO A 164 -1.46 -6.17 -14.45
C PRO A 164 -1.52 -6.61 -15.92
N GLY A 165 -2.06 -7.81 -16.20
CA GLY A 165 -2.11 -8.37 -17.56
C GLY A 165 -2.71 -7.43 -18.61
N GLN A 166 -3.79 -6.70 -18.28
CA GLN A 166 -4.40 -5.73 -19.19
C GLN A 166 -3.47 -4.57 -19.61
N LEU A 167 -2.54 -4.17 -18.73
CA LEU A 167 -1.55 -3.12 -19.01
C LEU A 167 -0.43 -3.69 -19.88
N ILE A 168 0.01 -4.93 -19.58
CA ILE A 168 0.98 -5.65 -20.40
C ILE A 168 0.44 -5.79 -21.83
N ASP A 169 -0.78 -6.31 -21.99
CA ASP A 169 -1.39 -6.51 -23.30
C ASP A 169 -1.57 -5.20 -24.07
N LEU A 170 -1.94 -4.11 -23.37
CA LEU A 170 -2.00 -2.78 -23.97
C LEU A 170 -0.65 -2.36 -24.54
N LEU A 171 0.41 -2.42 -23.74
CA LEU A 171 1.75 -2.01 -24.17
C LEU A 171 2.27 -2.90 -25.30
N VAL A 172 2.02 -4.20 -25.25
CA VAL A 172 2.35 -5.14 -26.33
C VAL A 172 1.63 -4.75 -27.62
N GLU A 173 0.32 -4.52 -27.57
CA GLU A 173 -0.45 -4.13 -28.76
C GLU A 173 0.00 -2.75 -29.29
N MET A 174 0.39 -1.81 -28.42
CA MET A 174 0.96 -0.52 -28.85
C MET A 174 2.31 -0.67 -29.56
N MET A 175 3.11 -1.68 -29.19
CA MET A 175 4.43 -1.92 -29.77
C MET A 175 4.40 -2.83 -31.00
N GLU A 176 3.26 -3.43 -31.30
CA GLU A 176 2.99 -4.25 -32.49
C GLU A 176 4.13 -5.24 -32.83
N PRO A 177 4.48 -6.19 -31.92
CA PRO A 177 5.52 -7.18 -32.19
C PRO A 177 5.18 -8.05 -33.40
N ASN A 178 6.19 -8.44 -34.16
CA ASN A 178 6.07 -9.34 -35.30
C ASN A 178 7.14 -10.45 -35.27
N GLU A 179 7.02 -11.42 -36.17
CA GLU A 179 7.91 -12.60 -36.25
C GLU A 179 9.39 -12.28 -36.55
N ARG A 180 9.69 -11.10 -37.09
CA ARG A 180 11.08 -10.67 -37.34
C ARG A 180 11.71 -10.07 -36.09
N ASP A 181 10.92 -9.74 -35.07
CA ASP A 181 11.44 -9.17 -33.85
C ASP A 181 12.27 -10.20 -33.06
N LEU A 182 13.37 -9.72 -32.50
CA LEU A 182 14.07 -10.39 -31.40
C LEU A 182 13.66 -9.64 -30.13
N ILE A 183 12.79 -10.27 -29.35
CA ILE A 183 12.09 -9.66 -28.22
C ILE A 183 12.83 -10.02 -26.93
N CYS A 184 13.04 -9.04 -26.06
CA CYS A 184 13.59 -9.29 -24.73
C CYS A 184 12.84 -8.56 -23.62
N ASP A 185 12.69 -9.24 -22.50
CA ASP A 185 12.40 -8.61 -21.21
C ASP A 185 13.61 -8.80 -20.26
N PRO A 186 14.37 -7.74 -19.95
CA PRO A 186 15.54 -7.78 -19.06
C PRO A 186 15.20 -7.84 -17.56
N ALA A 187 13.92 -7.84 -17.20
CA ALA A 187 13.42 -8.08 -15.84
C ALA A 187 12.08 -8.83 -15.96
N CYS A 188 12.15 -10.06 -16.48
CA CYS A 188 10.99 -10.74 -17.03
C CYS A 188 9.96 -11.19 -15.99
N ASP A 189 10.31 -11.27 -14.71
CA ASP A 189 9.40 -11.69 -13.64
C ASP A 189 8.71 -13.01 -14.01
N SER A 190 7.37 -13.09 -13.98
CA SER A 190 6.58 -14.26 -14.40
C SER A 190 6.48 -14.48 -15.92
N GLY A 191 7.16 -13.67 -16.73
CA GLY A 191 7.17 -13.76 -18.19
C GLY A 191 5.97 -13.11 -18.89
N GLY A 192 5.17 -12.30 -18.19
CA GLY A 192 3.91 -11.75 -18.72
C GLY A 192 4.05 -10.99 -20.05
N PHE A 193 5.06 -10.11 -20.19
CA PHE A 193 5.33 -9.41 -21.46
C PHE A 193 5.69 -10.37 -22.59
N LEU A 194 6.48 -11.40 -22.27
CA LEU A 194 6.94 -12.39 -23.23
C LEU A 194 5.77 -13.24 -23.74
N VAL A 195 4.94 -13.74 -22.83
CA VAL A 195 3.73 -14.51 -23.14
C VAL A 195 2.74 -13.67 -23.95
N SER A 196 2.51 -12.41 -23.55
CA SER A 196 1.58 -11.51 -24.25
C SER A 196 2.07 -11.17 -25.67
N ALA A 197 3.37 -10.88 -25.85
CA ALA A 197 3.95 -10.65 -27.17
C ALA A 197 3.83 -11.88 -28.08
N ALA A 198 4.06 -13.07 -27.53
CA ALA A 198 3.95 -14.32 -28.27
C ALA A 198 2.50 -14.62 -28.69
N LYS A 199 1.52 -14.40 -27.79
CA LYS A 199 0.08 -14.48 -28.08
C LYS A 199 -0.33 -13.49 -29.17
N TYR A 200 0.18 -12.25 -29.12
CA TYR A 200 -0.10 -11.22 -30.13
C TYR A 200 0.38 -11.65 -31.52
N ILE A 201 1.62 -12.12 -31.65
CA ILE A 201 2.17 -12.60 -32.92
C ILE A 201 1.36 -13.77 -33.48
N ASN A 202 1.02 -14.75 -32.64
CA ASN A 202 0.21 -15.90 -33.06
C ASN A 202 -1.21 -15.50 -33.50
N LYS A 203 -1.81 -14.49 -32.85
CA LYS A 203 -3.12 -13.95 -33.24
C LYS A 203 -3.06 -13.35 -34.64
N ILE A 204 -2.07 -12.51 -34.93
CA ILE A 204 -1.90 -11.89 -36.25
C ILE A 204 -1.70 -12.95 -37.33
N LYS A 205 -0.88 -13.98 -37.05
CA LYS A 205 -0.62 -15.07 -38.00
C LYS A 205 -1.89 -15.79 -38.45
N LYS A 206 -2.83 -16.03 -37.53
CA LYS A 206 -4.11 -16.69 -37.84
C LYS A 206 -5.02 -15.83 -38.73
N ASP A 207 -4.86 -14.51 -38.68
CA ASP A 207 -5.65 -13.55 -39.45
C ASP A 207 -5.05 -13.25 -40.84
N THR A 208 -3.86 -13.76 -41.16
CA THR A 208 -3.16 -13.63 -42.46
C THR A 208 -3.11 -14.97 -43.22
N ASP A 209 -3.15 -14.95 -44.56
CA ASP A 209 -2.92 -16.15 -45.41
C ASP A 209 -1.64 -16.90 -44.98
N PRO A 210 -1.59 -18.25 -45.06
CA PRO A 210 -0.52 -19.03 -44.45
C PRO A 210 0.85 -18.59 -45.00
N PRO A 211 1.80 -18.20 -44.12
CA PRO A 211 3.14 -17.89 -44.57
C PRO A 211 3.82 -19.13 -45.16
N SER A 212 4.73 -18.88 -46.11
CA SER A 212 5.57 -19.86 -46.80
C SER A 212 6.17 -20.93 -45.88
N GLU A 213 6.33 -22.16 -46.38
CA GLU A 213 6.82 -23.39 -45.71
C GLU A 213 8.17 -23.31 -44.95
N GLU A 214 8.82 -22.16 -44.83
CA GLU A 214 9.98 -21.96 -43.96
C GLU A 214 9.51 -21.69 -42.52
N GLY A 215 9.78 -22.62 -41.60
CA GLY A 215 9.38 -22.54 -40.19
C GLY A 215 9.88 -21.27 -39.48
N TYR A 216 9.01 -20.27 -39.37
CA TYR A 216 9.28 -19.03 -38.64
C TYR A 216 9.17 -19.25 -37.11
N GLN A 217 10.30 -19.34 -36.41
CA GLN A 217 10.35 -19.40 -34.94
C GLN A 217 10.27 -17.99 -34.30
N ILE A 218 9.37 -17.83 -33.32
CA ILE A 218 9.28 -16.61 -32.50
C ILE A 218 10.48 -16.58 -31.55
N ARG A 219 11.30 -15.53 -31.64
CA ARG A 219 12.54 -15.42 -30.84
C ARG A 219 12.34 -14.50 -29.64
N ILE A 220 12.20 -15.11 -28.47
CA ILE A 220 11.93 -14.44 -27.20
C ILE A 220 13.02 -14.77 -26.19
N GLN A 221 13.46 -13.75 -25.45
CA GLN A 221 14.45 -13.89 -24.38
C GLN A 221 14.00 -13.21 -23.08
N GLY A 222 14.12 -13.92 -21.96
CA GLY A 222 13.86 -13.39 -20.62
C GLY A 222 15.13 -13.41 -19.77
N ILE A 223 15.34 -12.35 -19.00
CA ILE A 223 16.41 -12.30 -17.99
C ILE A 223 15.80 -11.88 -16.66
N ASP A 224 16.10 -12.61 -15.60
CA ASP A 224 15.75 -12.20 -14.25
C ASP A 224 16.88 -12.52 -13.25
N SER A 225 17.01 -11.69 -12.23
CA SER A 225 17.99 -11.86 -11.15
C SER A 225 17.49 -12.78 -10.04
N ASN A 226 16.23 -13.20 -10.08
CA ASN A 226 15.64 -14.16 -9.15
C ASN A 226 15.43 -15.51 -9.86
N VAL A 227 16.11 -16.56 -9.37
CA VAL A 227 16.03 -17.92 -9.92
C VAL A 227 14.59 -18.46 -9.90
N ALA A 228 13.78 -18.11 -8.91
CA ALA A 228 12.37 -18.51 -8.87
C ALA A 228 11.56 -17.87 -10.01
N MET A 229 11.82 -16.60 -10.34
CA MET A 229 11.14 -15.94 -11.46
C MET A 229 11.57 -16.51 -12.81
N VAL A 230 12.85 -16.85 -12.97
CA VAL A 230 13.34 -17.58 -14.15
C VAL A 230 12.56 -18.88 -14.37
N ARG A 231 12.31 -19.65 -13.29
CA ARG A 231 11.50 -20.87 -13.34
C ARG A 231 10.06 -20.61 -13.73
N ILE A 232 9.43 -19.66 -13.02
CA ILE A 232 8.02 -19.33 -13.24
C ILE A 232 7.81 -18.82 -14.67
N SER A 233 8.68 -17.93 -15.17
CA SER A 233 8.62 -17.44 -16.55
C SER A 233 8.86 -18.56 -17.57
N GLY A 234 9.83 -19.45 -17.33
CA GLY A 234 10.09 -20.59 -18.20
C GLY A 234 8.89 -21.52 -18.31
N MET A 235 8.29 -21.87 -17.17
CA MET A 235 7.06 -22.67 -17.11
C MET A 235 5.87 -21.96 -17.76
N ASN A 236 5.71 -20.66 -17.53
CA ASN A 236 4.63 -19.90 -18.14
C ASN A 236 4.71 -19.91 -19.67
N LEU A 237 5.91 -19.71 -20.23
CA LEU A 237 6.13 -19.78 -21.68
C LEU A 237 5.91 -21.21 -22.21
N HIS A 238 6.37 -22.22 -21.47
CA HIS A 238 6.16 -23.63 -21.82
C HIS A 238 4.67 -23.99 -21.92
N PHE A 239 3.85 -23.66 -20.91
CA PHE A 239 2.39 -23.94 -20.92
C PHE A 239 1.62 -23.12 -21.95
N HIS A 240 2.23 -22.10 -22.54
CA HIS A 240 1.70 -21.36 -23.67
C HIS A 240 2.26 -21.84 -25.03
N ASN A 241 2.93 -23.00 -25.06
CA ASN A 241 3.54 -23.64 -26.22
C ASN A 241 4.70 -22.84 -26.85
N PHE A 242 5.46 -22.11 -26.04
CA PHE A 242 6.68 -21.39 -26.44
C PHE A 242 7.92 -22.05 -25.84
N VAL A 243 8.16 -23.30 -26.24
CA VAL A 243 9.21 -24.17 -25.67
C VAL A 243 10.63 -23.73 -26.04
N ASP A 244 10.82 -23.04 -27.17
CA ASP A 244 12.13 -22.54 -27.62
C ASP A 244 12.52 -21.19 -26.97
N ALA A 245 11.76 -20.71 -25.98
CA ALA A 245 12.04 -19.44 -25.34
C ALA A 245 13.27 -19.54 -24.42
N ASN A 246 14.20 -18.59 -24.53
CA ASN A 246 15.41 -18.58 -23.71
C ASN A 246 15.21 -17.67 -22.48
N VAL A 247 14.86 -18.27 -21.35
CA VAL A 247 14.75 -17.59 -20.05
C VAL A 247 15.93 -17.99 -19.17
N ARG A 248 16.66 -17.00 -18.66
CA ARG A 248 17.90 -17.26 -17.91
C ARG A 248 18.08 -16.34 -16.72
N PHE A 249 18.85 -16.85 -15.77
CA PHE A 249 19.32 -16.07 -14.62
C PHE A 249 20.38 -15.05 -15.03
N GLY A 250 20.26 -13.82 -14.54
CA GLY A 250 21.31 -12.81 -14.70
C GLY A 250 20.94 -11.46 -14.09
N ASP A 251 21.96 -10.74 -13.61
CA ASP A 251 21.84 -9.32 -13.28
C ASP A 251 22.16 -8.48 -14.52
N VAL A 252 21.13 -7.81 -15.08
CA VAL A 252 21.29 -6.97 -16.27
C VAL A 252 22.05 -5.67 -16.00
N LEU A 253 22.27 -5.29 -14.74
CA LEU A 253 23.09 -4.14 -14.39
C LEU A 253 24.59 -4.48 -14.28
N ALA A 254 24.94 -5.77 -14.21
CA ALA A 254 26.32 -6.24 -14.10
C ALA A 254 27.11 -6.14 -15.42
N GLU A 255 28.44 -6.13 -15.32
CA GLU A 255 29.34 -6.02 -16.48
C GLU A 255 29.16 -7.17 -17.48
N ALA A 256 28.85 -8.38 -17.00
CA ALA A 256 28.59 -9.53 -17.88
C ALA A 256 27.42 -9.30 -18.85
N ALA A 257 26.45 -8.44 -18.49
CA ALA A 257 25.31 -8.09 -19.34
C ALA A 257 25.67 -7.10 -20.46
N THR A 258 26.87 -6.53 -20.47
CA THR A 258 27.35 -5.67 -21.57
C THR A 258 27.31 -6.40 -22.92
N ARG A 259 27.46 -7.73 -22.92
CA ARG A 259 27.31 -8.58 -24.10
C ARG A 259 25.93 -8.53 -24.77
N GLU A 260 24.91 -8.03 -24.06
CA GLU A 260 23.54 -7.91 -24.57
C GLU A 260 23.29 -6.64 -25.39
N SER A 261 24.30 -5.77 -25.50
CA SER A 261 24.19 -4.49 -26.19
C SER A 261 23.96 -4.66 -27.69
N GLY A 262 23.02 -3.89 -28.25
CA GLY A 262 22.77 -3.82 -29.69
C GLY A 262 22.11 -5.05 -30.32
N ARG A 263 21.52 -5.95 -29.53
CA ARG A 263 20.98 -7.22 -30.03
C ARG A 263 19.49 -7.15 -30.38
N TYR A 264 18.69 -6.44 -29.58
CA TYR A 264 17.23 -6.61 -29.59
C TYR A 264 16.51 -5.57 -30.45
N SER A 265 15.50 -6.02 -31.19
CA SER A 265 14.63 -5.11 -31.95
C SER A 265 13.45 -4.60 -31.13
N LEU A 266 13.07 -5.34 -30.09
CA LEU A 266 11.99 -4.96 -29.19
C LEU A 266 12.38 -5.30 -27.75
N VAL A 267 12.26 -4.32 -26.85
CA VAL A 267 12.38 -4.53 -25.41
C VAL A 267 11.08 -4.13 -24.73
N LEU A 268 10.47 -5.05 -23.99
CA LEU A 268 9.24 -4.82 -23.22
C LEU A 268 9.56 -5.16 -21.78
N SER A 269 9.33 -4.24 -20.83
CA SER A 269 9.74 -4.51 -19.45
C SER A 269 9.05 -3.66 -18.39
N LYS A 270 9.01 -4.19 -17.18
CA LYS A 270 8.70 -3.44 -15.97
C LYS A 270 9.88 -3.54 -14.98
N PRO A 271 10.93 -2.71 -15.14
CA PRO A 271 12.05 -2.68 -14.21
C PRO A 271 11.62 -2.53 -12.74
N PRO A 272 12.44 -3.01 -11.78
CA PRO A 272 12.16 -2.81 -10.36
C PRO A 272 12.07 -1.32 -10.01
N PHE A 273 11.05 -0.94 -9.24
CA PHE A 273 10.78 0.47 -8.90
C PHE A 273 11.67 1.00 -7.77
N VAL A 274 12.23 0.11 -6.94
CA VAL A 274 13.07 0.46 -5.79
C VAL A 274 14.23 -0.54 -5.72
N GLY A 275 15.45 -0.04 -5.65
CA GLY A 275 16.65 -0.86 -5.46
C GLY A 275 17.91 0.00 -5.47
N ILE A 276 18.76 -0.17 -4.47
CA ILE A 276 20.12 0.37 -4.45
C ILE A 276 21.05 -0.79 -4.80
N SER A 277 21.63 -0.77 -5.99
CA SER A 277 22.66 -1.74 -6.36
C SER A 277 23.99 -1.34 -5.72
N GLN A 278 24.82 -2.32 -5.38
CA GLN A 278 26.20 -2.07 -4.94
C GLN A 278 26.98 -1.49 -6.12
N ARG A 279 27.76 -0.43 -5.89
CA ARG A 279 28.36 0.33 -7.01
C ARG A 279 29.40 -0.51 -7.75
N GLU A 280 30.06 -1.38 -7.00
CA GLU A 280 31.13 -2.28 -7.43
C GLU A 280 30.62 -3.39 -8.35
N SER A 281 29.32 -3.68 -8.34
CA SER A 281 28.69 -4.70 -9.20
C SER A 281 28.03 -4.12 -10.45
N ILE A 282 27.98 -2.79 -10.62
CA ILE A 282 27.35 -2.13 -11.76
C ILE A 282 28.36 -1.95 -12.89
N ALA A 283 27.95 -2.23 -14.13
CA ALA A 283 28.78 -2.08 -15.31
C ALA A 283 29.28 -0.64 -15.50
N GLU A 284 30.55 -0.50 -15.87
CA GLU A 284 31.20 0.81 -16.02
C GLU A 284 30.56 1.63 -17.15
N ASP A 285 30.10 0.95 -18.19
CA ASP A 285 29.46 1.54 -19.36
C ASP A 285 28.10 2.19 -19.03
N LEU A 286 27.41 1.75 -17.97
CA LEU A 286 26.19 2.38 -17.44
C LEU A 286 26.52 3.59 -16.58
N LEU A 287 27.52 3.47 -15.70
CA LEU A 287 27.95 4.55 -14.79
C LEU A 287 28.52 5.76 -15.55
N SER A 288 29.11 5.53 -16.72
CA SER A 288 29.57 6.61 -17.63
C SER A 288 28.42 7.50 -18.13
N VAL A 289 27.23 6.93 -18.31
CA VAL A 289 26.02 7.67 -18.71
C VAL A 289 25.39 8.33 -17.50
N ALA A 290 25.19 7.61 -16.41
CA ALA A 290 24.59 8.18 -15.20
C ALA A 290 25.32 7.69 -13.94
N SER A 291 26.01 8.60 -13.25
CA SER A 291 26.68 8.27 -11.98
C SER A 291 25.64 8.18 -10.86
N THR A 292 25.04 7.00 -10.69
CA THR A 292 23.98 6.73 -9.70
C THR A 292 23.98 5.27 -9.27
N LYS A 293 23.44 4.98 -8.08
CA LYS A 293 23.17 3.60 -7.59
C LYS A 293 21.69 3.21 -7.71
N LYS A 294 20.86 4.12 -8.23
CA LYS A 294 19.42 3.94 -8.42
C LYS A 294 19.17 2.98 -9.57
N ALA A 295 18.70 1.77 -9.26
CA ALA A 295 18.45 0.74 -10.26
C ALA A 295 17.46 1.22 -11.35
N GLU A 296 16.41 1.95 -10.96
CA GLU A 296 15.36 2.42 -11.87
C GLU A 296 15.90 3.33 -12.99
N LEU A 297 16.99 4.04 -12.73
CA LEU A 297 17.68 4.90 -13.69
C LEU A 297 18.64 4.10 -14.59
N LEU A 298 19.41 3.19 -13.99
CA LEU A 298 20.39 2.38 -14.71
C LEU A 298 19.73 1.38 -15.68
N PHE A 299 18.55 0.86 -15.33
CA PHE A 299 17.76 0.00 -16.22
C PHE A 299 17.38 0.72 -17.52
N ILE A 300 17.02 2.00 -17.48
CA ILE A 300 16.70 2.78 -18.69
C ILE A 300 17.93 2.87 -19.61
N VAL A 301 19.10 3.14 -19.03
CA VAL A 301 20.38 3.19 -19.77
C VAL A 301 20.70 1.82 -20.37
N ARG A 302 20.52 0.73 -19.60
CA ARG A 302 20.75 -0.63 -20.08
C ARG A 302 19.83 -0.98 -21.25
N VAL A 303 18.52 -0.71 -21.13
CA VAL A 303 17.55 -0.95 -22.22
C VAL A 303 17.95 -0.18 -23.48
N ALA A 304 18.32 1.10 -23.37
CA ALA A 304 18.78 1.90 -24.49
C ALA A 304 20.02 1.30 -25.21
N LYS A 305 20.94 0.70 -24.44
CA LYS A 305 22.12 0.01 -24.98
C LYS A 305 21.78 -1.35 -25.61
N MET A 306 20.86 -2.11 -25.02
CA MET A 306 20.38 -3.41 -25.53
C MET A 306 19.68 -3.31 -26.89
N LEU A 307 19.03 -2.17 -27.17
CA LEU A 307 18.40 -1.93 -28.46
C LEU A 307 19.44 -1.87 -29.61
N LYS A 308 19.17 -2.64 -30.66
CA LYS A 308 19.81 -2.44 -31.98
C LYS A 308 19.31 -1.13 -32.60
N THR A 309 19.97 -0.66 -33.65
CA THR A 309 19.47 0.50 -34.43
C THR A 309 18.08 0.18 -35.00
N GLU A 310 17.15 1.14 -34.89
CA GLU A 310 15.70 1.00 -35.15
C GLU A 310 14.96 0.07 -34.17
N GLY A 311 15.64 -0.43 -33.14
CA GLY A 311 15.00 -1.12 -32.05
C GLY A 311 14.10 -0.18 -31.25
N ARG A 312 13.01 -0.71 -30.71
CA ARG A 312 12.00 0.03 -29.95
C ARG A 312 11.78 -0.59 -28.58
N ALA A 313 11.35 0.21 -27.61
CA ALA A 313 11.08 -0.24 -26.26
C ALA A 313 9.83 0.37 -25.66
N ALA A 314 9.14 -0.40 -24.83
CA ALA A 314 8.14 0.09 -23.88
C ALA A 314 8.53 -0.37 -22.48
N ILE A 315 8.78 0.59 -21.59
CA ILE A 315 9.17 0.31 -20.21
C ILE A 315 8.31 1.06 -19.20
N ILE A 316 7.98 0.41 -18.10
CA ILE A 316 7.25 1.02 -16.99
C ILE A 316 8.25 1.52 -15.93
N VAL A 317 8.17 2.80 -15.58
CA VAL A 317 9.10 3.46 -14.65
C VAL A 317 8.34 4.20 -13.54
N PRO A 318 8.92 4.35 -12.34
CA PRO A 318 8.33 5.19 -11.31
C PRO A 318 8.35 6.66 -11.73
N ASP A 319 7.33 7.43 -11.32
CA ASP A 319 7.16 8.84 -11.71
C ASP A 319 8.36 9.73 -11.36
N GLY A 320 9.13 9.37 -10.32
CA GLY A 320 10.34 10.08 -9.93
C GLY A 320 11.37 10.22 -11.07
N VAL A 321 11.38 9.28 -12.03
CA VAL A 321 12.21 9.39 -13.24
C VAL A 321 11.87 10.64 -14.04
N LEU A 322 10.57 10.99 -14.12
CA LEU A 322 10.04 12.05 -14.99
C LEU A 322 10.39 13.46 -14.52
N TRP A 323 10.57 13.68 -13.22
CA TRP A 323 10.75 15.02 -12.63
C TRP A 323 11.89 15.12 -11.62
N GLY A 324 12.58 14.02 -11.29
CA GLY A 324 13.69 14.04 -10.35
C GLY A 324 14.74 15.08 -10.71
N SER A 325 15.29 15.75 -9.69
CA SER A 325 16.14 16.94 -9.84
C SER A 325 17.64 16.64 -9.80
N THR A 326 18.07 15.40 -9.51
CA THR A 326 19.50 15.09 -9.50
C THR A 326 20.06 15.06 -10.92
N GLU A 327 21.36 15.30 -11.07
CA GLU A 327 22.05 15.32 -12.37
C GLU A 327 21.80 14.04 -13.17
N ALA A 328 21.81 12.88 -12.53
CA ALA A 328 21.53 11.59 -13.17
C ALA A 328 20.12 11.53 -13.78
N HIS A 329 19.08 12.06 -13.10
CA HIS A 329 17.73 12.07 -13.64
C HIS A 329 17.65 12.98 -14.88
N VAL A 330 18.19 14.19 -14.79
CA VAL A 330 18.19 15.15 -15.91
C VAL A 330 18.97 14.58 -17.10
N LYS A 331 20.13 13.95 -16.88
CA LYS A 331 20.96 13.35 -17.93
C LYS A 331 20.26 12.18 -18.62
N ILE A 332 19.54 11.32 -17.89
CA ILE A 332 18.76 10.23 -18.48
C ILE A 332 17.57 10.74 -19.28
N ARG A 333 16.82 11.74 -18.77
CA ARG A 333 15.73 12.35 -19.55
C ARG A 333 16.23 13.05 -20.79
N ARG A 334 17.39 13.71 -20.70
CA ARG A 334 18.09 14.25 -21.88
C ARG A 334 18.42 13.15 -22.87
N MET A 335 19.03 12.05 -22.44
CA MET A 335 19.32 10.91 -23.32
C MET A 335 18.05 10.37 -24.02
N LEU A 336 16.93 10.22 -23.28
CA LEU A 336 15.66 9.77 -23.86
C LEU A 336 15.15 10.72 -24.95
N VAL A 337 15.27 12.03 -24.76
CA VAL A 337 14.73 13.06 -25.67
C VAL A 337 15.68 13.36 -26.83
N ASP A 338 16.96 13.56 -26.52
CA ASP A 338 17.98 14.07 -27.42
C ASP A 338 18.72 12.96 -28.14
N ASP A 339 18.99 11.80 -27.51
CA ASP A 339 19.79 10.71 -28.09
C ASP A 339 18.89 9.61 -28.68
N LEU A 340 17.81 9.27 -27.98
CA LEU A 340 16.77 8.35 -28.43
C LEU A 340 15.60 9.12 -29.04
N ASP A 341 14.65 8.39 -29.63
CA ASP A 341 13.39 8.97 -30.06
C ASP A 341 12.28 8.60 -29.05
N LEU A 342 12.18 9.37 -27.96
CA LEU A 342 11.06 9.27 -27.03
C LEU A 342 9.77 9.66 -27.74
N GLU A 343 8.87 8.70 -27.92
CA GLU A 343 7.63 8.85 -28.68
C GLU A 343 6.46 9.20 -27.77
N ALA A 344 6.37 8.53 -26.61
CA ALA A 344 5.30 8.77 -25.65
C ALA A 344 5.69 8.62 -24.18
N VAL A 345 4.99 9.40 -23.35
CA VAL A 345 4.95 9.27 -21.90
C VAL A 345 3.49 9.07 -21.48
N ILE A 346 3.18 7.87 -20.98
CA ILE A 346 1.84 7.47 -20.57
C ILE A 346 1.79 7.48 -19.05
N LYS A 347 1.08 8.43 -18.47
CA LYS A 347 0.86 8.50 -17.02
C LYS A 347 -0.15 7.43 -16.60
N LEU A 348 0.25 6.51 -15.74
CA LEU A 348 -0.61 5.45 -15.20
C LEU A 348 -1.34 5.92 -13.93
N PRO A 349 -2.54 5.39 -13.63
CA PRO A 349 -3.31 5.80 -12.47
C PRO A 349 -2.66 5.27 -11.18
N ASN A 350 -2.74 6.07 -10.12
CA ASN A 350 -2.29 5.64 -8.79
C ASN A 350 -3.14 4.45 -8.33
N GLY A 351 -2.50 3.38 -7.87
CA GLY A 351 -3.21 2.16 -7.44
C GLY A 351 -3.38 1.11 -8.54
N ILE A 352 -2.84 1.32 -9.75
CA ILE A 352 -2.82 0.27 -10.79
C ILE A 352 -2.07 -1.00 -10.35
N PHE A 353 -1.08 -0.86 -9.46
CA PHE A 353 -0.29 -1.98 -8.91
C PHE A 353 -0.76 -2.45 -7.53
N LYS A 354 -1.90 -1.97 -7.02
CA LYS A 354 -2.48 -2.49 -5.76
C LYS A 354 -2.99 -3.92 -5.95
N PRO A 355 -3.00 -4.76 -4.90
CA PRO A 355 -2.56 -4.47 -3.52
C PRO A 355 -1.02 -4.41 -3.35
N ASN A 356 -0.24 -4.85 -4.35
CA ASN A 356 1.20 -5.06 -4.21
C ASN A 356 1.99 -3.75 -4.03
N SER A 357 1.55 -2.64 -4.63
CA SER A 357 2.20 -1.34 -4.47
C SER A 357 1.28 -0.15 -4.76
N GLY A 358 1.42 0.90 -3.94
CA GLY A 358 0.84 2.22 -4.19
C GLY A 358 1.70 3.17 -5.04
N ILE A 359 2.84 2.69 -5.58
CA ILE A 359 3.78 3.53 -6.33
C ILE A 359 3.12 4.14 -7.56
N SER A 360 3.34 5.44 -7.74
CA SER A 360 2.95 6.16 -8.96
C SER A 360 3.96 5.90 -10.07
N ALA A 361 3.47 5.47 -11.24
CA ALA A 361 4.32 5.10 -12.37
C ALA A 361 3.81 5.64 -13.70
N SER A 362 4.65 5.53 -14.71
CA SER A 362 4.38 5.90 -16.10
C SER A 362 5.05 4.91 -17.05
N ALA A 363 4.49 4.72 -18.25
CA ALA A 363 5.14 3.97 -19.32
C ALA A 363 5.86 4.92 -20.30
N LEU A 364 7.09 4.58 -20.67
CA LEU A 364 7.91 5.29 -21.64
C LEU A 364 8.02 4.44 -22.90
N LEU A 365 7.64 5.01 -24.05
CA LEU A 365 7.79 4.38 -25.36
C LEU A 365 8.84 5.15 -26.15
N PHE A 366 9.91 4.48 -26.55
CA PHE A 366 11.01 5.11 -27.29
C PHE A 366 11.67 4.15 -28.27
N SER A 367 12.34 4.70 -29.27
CA SER A 367 13.14 3.92 -30.22
C SER A 367 14.57 4.44 -30.33
N LYS A 368 15.48 3.57 -30.79
CA LYS A 368 16.85 3.93 -31.13
C LYS A 368 16.91 4.31 -32.60
N PRO A 369 16.99 5.59 -32.96
CA PRO A 369 16.73 6.02 -34.33
C PRO A 369 17.87 5.62 -35.29
N ALA A 370 17.54 5.18 -36.51
CA ALA A 370 18.50 5.13 -37.62
C ALA A 370 18.71 6.49 -38.29
N SER A 371 17.69 7.36 -38.25
CA SER A 371 17.73 8.69 -38.87
C SER A 371 16.84 9.70 -38.13
N LYS A 372 16.07 10.56 -38.82
CA LYS A 372 15.36 11.73 -38.25
C LYS A 372 14.52 11.36 -37.02
N LYS A 373 14.71 12.10 -35.93
CA LYS A 373 13.91 12.04 -34.70
C LYS A 373 12.60 12.80 -34.86
N ARG A 374 11.57 12.39 -34.13
CA ARG A 374 10.33 13.16 -34.01
C ARG A 374 10.60 14.50 -33.32
N SER A 375 9.83 15.52 -33.67
CA SER A 375 9.89 16.86 -33.07
C SER A 375 9.21 16.95 -31.72
N ASP A 376 8.25 16.06 -31.47
CA ASP A 376 7.32 16.13 -30.35
C ASP A 376 7.21 14.79 -29.63
N VAL A 377 6.90 14.85 -28.34
CA VAL A 377 6.61 13.72 -27.46
C VAL A 377 5.13 13.73 -27.13
N TRP A 378 4.47 12.58 -27.22
CA TRP A 378 3.05 12.42 -26.90
C TRP A 378 2.84 12.11 -25.43
N PHE A 379 2.00 12.89 -24.78
CA PHE A 379 1.61 12.68 -23.39
C PHE A 379 0.17 12.17 -23.34
N TYR A 380 -0.08 11.13 -22.54
CA TYR A 380 -1.42 10.61 -22.29
C TYR A 380 -1.60 10.30 -20.81
N GLU A 381 -2.74 10.69 -20.24
CA GLU A 381 -3.12 10.34 -18.86
C GLU A 381 -4.19 9.24 -18.82
N VAL A 382 -3.82 8.10 -18.24
CA VAL A 382 -4.75 7.06 -17.84
C VAL A 382 -5.26 7.37 -16.44
N MET A 383 -6.55 7.63 -16.32
CA MET A 383 -7.24 7.86 -15.05
C MET A 383 -7.83 6.57 -14.48
N ALA A 384 -8.26 5.65 -15.34
CA ALA A 384 -8.84 4.37 -14.95
C ALA A 384 -8.51 3.28 -15.98
N ASP A 385 -8.30 2.06 -15.51
CA ASP A 385 -7.91 0.91 -16.33
C ASP A 385 -9.02 -0.13 -16.49
N GLY A 386 -10.20 0.08 -15.89
CA GLY A 386 -11.32 -0.85 -15.85
C GLY A 386 -11.57 -1.47 -14.47
N TRP A 387 -10.66 -1.28 -13.51
CA TRP A 387 -10.72 -1.86 -12.18
C TRP A 387 -10.64 -0.78 -11.09
N SER A 388 -11.16 -1.06 -9.90
CA SER A 388 -10.98 -0.17 -8.75
C SER A 388 -9.49 -0.02 -8.45
N LEU A 389 -9.08 1.19 -8.10
CA LEU A 389 -7.70 1.52 -7.77
C LEU A 389 -7.40 1.33 -6.27
N ASP A 390 -8.15 0.43 -5.63
CA ASP A 390 -8.00 0.00 -4.24
C ASP A 390 -7.41 -1.41 -4.17
N ASP A 391 -7.15 -1.90 -2.97
CA ASP A 391 -6.50 -3.20 -2.75
C ASP A 391 -7.36 -4.39 -3.18
N ARG A 392 -8.67 -4.16 -3.41
CA ARG A 392 -9.61 -5.20 -3.87
C ARG A 392 -9.57 -5.40 -5.38
N ARG A 393 -9.13 -4.38 -6.15
CA ARG A 393 -9.04 -4.43 -7.63
C ARG A 393 -10.28 -5.05 -8.27
N LYS A 394 -11.47 -4.56 -7.91
CA LYS A 394 -12.76 -5.05 -8.42
C LYS A 394 -13.04 -4.47 -9.81
N ALA A 395 -13.48 -5.30 -10.75
CA ALA A 395 -13.91 -4.84 -12.07
C ALA A 395 -15.03 -3.80 -11.96
N LEU A 396 -14.87 -2.67 -12.65
CA LEU A 396 -15.83 -1.56 -12.68
C LEU A 396 -16.82 -1.65 -13.85
N LEU A 397 -16.54 -2.55 -14.79
CA LEU A 397 -17.31 -2.84 -15.98
C LEU A 397 -17.48 -4.36 -16.14
N PRO A 398 -18.54 -4.83 -16.84
CA PRO A 398 -18.66 -6.21 -17.29
C PRO A 398 -17.46 -6.66 -18.13
N GLU A 399 -17.17 -7.96 -18.11
CA GLU A 399 -15.98 -8.57 -18.72
C GLU A 399 -15.83 -8.24 -20.22
N GLU A 400 -16.93 -8.19 -20.97
CA GLU A 400 -16.93 -7.86 -22.39
C GLU A 400 -16.55 -6.39 -22.71
N LYS A 401 -16.47 -5.54 -21.68
CA LYS A 401 -16.10 -4.11 -21.74
C LYS A 401 -14.76 -3.80 -21.08
N LEU A 402 -14.05 -4.80 -20.57
CA LEU A 402 -12.75 -4.66 -19.91
C LEU A 402 -11.58 -4.78 -20.92
N GLY A 403 -10.39 -4.33 -20.49
CA GLY A 403 -9.16 -4.41 -21.27
C GLY A 403 -9.01 -3.30 -22.32
N HIS A 404 -7.95 -3.41 -23.12
CA HIS A 404 -7.59 -2.44 -24.18
C HIS A 404 -8.39 -2.63 -25.47
N SER A 405 -8.88 -3.84 -25.73
CA SER A 405 -9.66 -4.21 -26.92
C SER A 405 -10.98 -4.89 -26.52
N PRO A 406 -11.93 -4.15 -25.91
CA PRO A 406 -13.20 -4.71 -25.44
C PRO A 406 -14.07 -5.18 -26.63
N ARG A 407 -14.91 -6.18 -26.39
CA ARG A 407 -15.84 -6.73 -27.40
C ARG A 407 -16.95 -5.74 -27.76
N VAL A 408 -17.28 -4.84 -26.84
CA VAL A 408 -18.28 -3.79 -27.03
C VAL A 408 -17.62 -2.42 -26.88
N LYS A 409 -17.92 -1.50 -27.80
CA LYS A 409 -17.42 -0.14 -27.77
C LYS A 409 -17.92 0.60 -26.52
N LEU A 410 -17.02 1.26 -25.81
CA LEU A 410 -17.35 2.03 -24.62
C LEU A 410 -18.06 3.35 -24.95
N THR A 411 -19.04 3.70 -24.12
CA THR A 411 -19.64 5.05 -24.09
C THR A 411 -18.74 6.06 -23.37
N SER A 412 -19.02 7.36 -23.51
CA SER A 412 -18.25 8.42 -22.82
C SER A 412 -18.26 8.29 -21.29
N ALA A 413 -19.35 7.78 -20.70
CA ALA A 413 -19.44 7.54 -19.25
C ALA A 413 -18.61 6.32 -18.82
N GLU A 414 -18.51 5.31 -19.68
CA GLU A 414 -17.70 4.10 -19.42
C GLU A 414 -16.22 4.35 -19.66
N HIS A 415 -15.85 5.28 -20.56
CA HIS A 415 -14.47 5.74 -20.72
C HIS A 415 -13.88 6.24 -19.40
N ALA A 416 -14.66 6.92 -18.55
CA ALA A 416 -14.21 7.35 -17.22
C ALA A 416 -13.80 6.18 -16.31
N LYS A 417 -14.20 4.95 -16.63
CA LYS A 417 -13.87 3.72 -15.89
C LYS A 417 -12.79 2.87 -16.56
N ASN A 418 -12.59 3.01 -17.88
CA ASN A 418 -11.54 2.31 -18.63
C ASN A 418 -11.05 3.16 -19.81
N ASN A 419 -9.83 3.70 -19.70
CA ASN A 419 -9.22 4.55 -20.74
C ASN A 419 -8.40 3.78 -21.77
N PHE A 420 -8.10 2.50 -21.56
CA PHE A 420 -7.18 1.75 -22.42
C PHE A 420 -7.61 1.69 -23.89
N PRO A 421 -8.92 1.51 -24.22
CA PRO A 421 -9.36 1.51 -25.61
C PRO A 421 -9.17 2.87 -26.30
N ASP A 422 -9.42 3.97 -25.59
CA ASP A 422 -9.20 5.32 -26.14
C ASP A 422 -7.70 5.59 -26.32
N LEU A 423 -6.86 5.21 -25.35
CA LEU A 423 -5.41 5.33 -25.44
C LEU A 423 -4.89 4.61 -26.69
N LEU A 424 -5.25 3.35 -26.88
CA LEU A 424 -4.79 2.55 -28.01
C LEU A 424 -5.28 3.11 -29.35
N ASN A 425 -6.55 3.48 -29.43
CA ASN A 425 -7.11 4.11 -30.63
C ASN A 425 -6.42 5.43 -30.97
N ARG A 426 -6.11 6.26 -29.96
CA ARG A 426 -5.35 7.49 -30.16
C ARG A 426 -3.93 7.21 -30.53
N TRP A 427 -3.24 6.24 -29.92
CA TRP A 427 -1.89 5.86 -30.31
C TRP A 427 -1.80 5.50 -31.80
N LYS A 428 -2.74 4.67 -32.29
CA LYS A 428 -2.82 4.30 -33.71
C LYS A 428 -3.18 5.48 -34.64
N SER A 429 -3.87 6.51 -34.13
CA SER A 429 -4.33 7.68 -34.92
C SER A 429 -3.60 9.01 -34.64
N ALA A 430 -2.68 9.04 -33.67
CA ALA A 430 -2.12 10.24 -33.03
C ALA A 430 -1.43 11.19 -34.01
N ARG A 431 -1.07 10.71 -35.20
CA ARG A 431 -0.35 11.46 -36.22
C ARG A 431 -1.13 12.66 -36.80
N ASN A 432 -2.47 12.67 -36.73
CA ASN A 432 -3.28 13.68 -37.43
C ASN A 432 -4.15 14.58 -36.53
N SER A 433 -4.58 14.11 -35.35
CA SER A 433 -5.57 14.81 -34.52
C SER A 433 -5.01 15.44 -33.23
N GLU A 434 -3.88 14.94 -32.72
CA GLU A 434 -3.32 15.35 -31.43
C GLU A 434 -2.66 16.74 -31.46
N GLY A 435 -2.19 17.20 -32.62
CA GLY A 435 -1.55 18.53 -32.76
C GLY A 435 -2.46 19.73 -32.46
N ARG A 436 -3.78 19.52 -32.36
CA ARG A 436 -4.76 20.56 -31.99
C ARG A 436 -5.12 20.55 -30.50
N ARG A 437 -4.71 19.52 -29.76
CA ARG A 437 -5.04 19.37 -28.34
C ARG A 437 -4.18 20.27 -27.47
N LYS A 438 -4.76 20.71 -26.36
CA LYS A 438 -4.11 21.58 -25.38
C LYS A 438 -3.57 20.75 -24.21
N PRO A 439 -2.57 21.24 -23.47
CA PRO A 439 -2.07 20.54 -22.27
C PRO A 439 -3.16 20.20 -21.24
N SER A 440 -4.27 20.93 -21.20
CA SER A 440 -5.43 20.64 -20.35
C SER A 440 -6.20 19.37 -20.73
N ASP A 441 -6.04 18.88 -21.97
CA ASP A 441 -6.73 17.68 -22.44
C ASP A 441 -6.10 16.41 -21.85
N GLN A 442 -6.79 15.27 -22.02
CA GLN A 442 -6.30 13.97 -21.56
C GLN A 442 -5.01 13.53 -22.27
N SER A 443 -4.80 14.01 -23.50
CA SER A 443 -3.59 13.76 -24.28
C SER A 443 -3.20 14.98 -25.09
N PHE A 444 -1.90 15.17 -25.32
CA PHE A 444 -1.36 16.31 -26.08
C PHE A 444 0.09 16.06 -26.51
N LEU A 445 0.58 16.89 -27.43
CA LEU A 445 1.98 16.88 -27.88
C LEU A 445 2.77 18.00 -27.21
N VAL A 446 4.02 17.72 -26.84
CA VAL A 446 4.98 18.72 -26.39
C VAL A 446 6.23 18.62 -27.25
N SER A 447 6.68 19.74 -27.80
CA SER A 447 7.90 19.74 -28.60
C SER A 447 9.13 19.46 -27.73
N LYS A 448 10.08 18.71 -28.28
CA LYS A 448 11.36 18.43 -27.61
C LYS A 448 12.11 19.71 -27.23
N SER A 449 11.95 20.77 -28.01
CA SER A 449 12.48 22.10 -27.68
C SER A 449 11.83 22.74 -26.45
N ALA A 450 10.53 22.52 -26.23
CA ALA A 450 9.85 22.97 -25.02
C ALA A 450 10.27 22.11 -23.81
N ILE A 451 10.43 20.80 -24.00
CA ILE A 451 10.95 19.89 -22.97
C ILE A 451 12.36 20.31 -22.52
N ALA A 452 13.24 20.63 -23.47
CA ALA A 452 14.61 21.08 -23.18
C ALA A 452 14.65 22.41 -22.40
N LYS A 453 13.71 23.33 -22.64
CA LYS A 453 13.60 24.60 -21.90
C LYS A 453 13.14 24.42 -20.44
N GLU A 454 12.52 23.29 -20.14
CA GLU A 454 11.95 22.96 -18.84
C GLU A 454 12.80 21.88 -18.13
N ASP A 455 14.13 21.93 -18.30
CA ASP A 455 15.10 20.98 -17.72
C ASP A 455 14.77 19.50 -17.97
N PHE A 456 14.28 19.24 -19.18
CA PHE A 456 13.85 17.92 -19.64
C PHE A 456 12.77 17.29 -18.75
N ASN A 457 11.94 18.07 -18.07
CA ASN A 457 10.86 17.54 -17.24
C ASN A 457 9.84 16.78 -18.10
N LEU A 458 9.59 15.51 -17.79
CA LEU A 458 8.64 14.65 -18.51
C LEU A 458 7.35 14.42 -17.70
N SER A 459 7.04 15.27 -16.72
CA SER A 459 5.77 15.21 -15.99
C SER A 459 4.67 15.91 -16.77
N LEU A 460 3.61 15.16 -17.11
CA LEU A 460 2.41 15.70 -17.76
C LEU A 460 1.81 16.90 -16.98
N ASN A 461 1.78 16.80 -15.64
CA ASN A 461 1.26 17.84 -14.76
C ASN A 461 2.05 19.15 -14.80
N HIS A 462 3.36 19.10 -15.10
CA HIS A 462 4.19 20.29 -15.28
C HIS A 462 3.66 21.18 -16.41
N TYR A 463 3.38 20.57 -17.56
CA TYR A 463 2.88 21.26 -18.75
C TYR A 463 1.45 21.75 -18.58
N ARG A 464 0.59 20.99 -17.87
CA ARG A 464 -0.74 21.45 -17.47
C ARG A 464 -0.68 22.71 -16.62
N GLN A 465 0.15 22.71 -15.58
CA GLN A 465 0.30 23.87 -14.70
C GLN A 465 0.87 25.08 -15.43
N SER A 466 1.85 24.88 -16.32
CA SER A 466 2.42 25.94 -17.16
C SER A 466 1.37 26.53 -18.12
N HIS A 467 0.53 25.67 -18.71
CA HIS A 467 -0.56 26.08 -19.58
C HIS A 467 -1.64 26.86 -18.81
N GLU A 468 -2.09 26.36 -17.66
CA GLU A 468 -3.07 27.03 -16.80
C GLU A 468 -2.55 28.39 -16.32
N ARG A 469 -1.29 28.47 -15.90
CA ARG A 469 -0.66 29.74 -15.53
C ARG A 469 -0.65 30.72 -16.70
N SER A 470 -0.29 30.25 -17.90
CA SER A 470 -0.27 31.07 -19.11
C SER A 470 -1.67 31.54 -19.53
N LYS A 471 -2.69 30.69 -19.38
CA LYS A 471 -4.10 31.01 -19.64
C LYS A 471 -4.59 32.06 -18.65
N LEU A 472 -4.29 31.88 -17.36
CA LEU A 472 -4.65 32.80 -16.30
C LEU A 472 -4.04 34.19 -16.51
N THR A 473 -2.78 34.29 -16.97
CA THR A 473 -2.18 35.59 -17.34
C THR A 473 -2.90 36.26 -18.52
N ARG A 474 -3.51 35.51 -19.44
CA ARG A 474 -4.19 36.06 -20.63
C ARG A 474 -5.66 36.40 -20.40
N GLU A 475 -6.37 35.55 -19.68
CA GLU A 475 -7.84 35.59 -19.53
C GLU A 475 -8.28 36.01 -18.11
N GLY A 476 -7.37 35.95 -17.14
CA GLY A 476 -7.64 36.30 -15.76
C GLY A 476 -7.78 37.80 -15.54
N ILE A 477 -8.42 38.16 -14.43
CA ILE A 477 -8.59 39.56 -14.03
C ILE A 477 -7.37 39.97 -13.23
N ARG A 478 -6.62 40.93 -13.75
CA ARG A 478 -5.44 41.47 -13.06
C ARG A 478 -5.86 42.18 -11.77
N LEU A 479 -5.31 41.78 -10.62
CA LEU A 479 -5.66 42.31 -9.30
C LEU A 479 -5.54 43.84 -9.25
N GLY A 480 -4.48 44.41 -9.83
CA GLY A 480 -4.28 45.86 -9.86
C GLY A 480 -5.30 46.66 -10.68
N SER A 481 -6.15 46.03 -11.50
CA SER A 481 -7.14 46.77 -12.32
C SER A 481 -8.39 47.20 -11.53
N PHE A 482 -8.65 46.55 -10.39
CA PHE A 482 -9.84 46.79 -9.56
C PHE A 482 -9.51 46.93 -8.07
N THR A 483 -8.22 47.10 -7.73
CA THR A 483 -7.77 47.25 -6.35
C THR A 483 -6.73 48.35 -6.17
N GLU A 484 -6.74 48.97 -4.99
CA GLU A 484 -5.67 49.82 -4.50
C GLU A 484 -4.88 49.06 -3.44
N ILE A 485 -3.55 49.02 -3.62
CA ILE A 485 -2.65 48.25 -2.75
C ILE A 485 -1.80 49.20 -1.92
N TYR A 486 -1.95 49.06 -0.61
CA TYR A 486 -1.37 49.93 0.39
C TYR A 486 -0.45 49.17 1.34
N ARG A 487 0.46 49.90 1.99
CA ARG A 487 1.37 49.39 3.02
C ARG A 487 1.03 49.99 4.36
N GLY A 488 0.88 49.13 5.37
CA GLY A 488 0.94 49.57 6.75
C GLY A 488 2.34 50.08 7.06
N THR A 489 2.43 51.32 7.55
CA THR A 489 3.70 51.94 7.91
C THR A 489 3.55 52.71 9.22
N ILE A 490 4.48 52.46 10.15
CA ILE A 490 4.65 53.16 11.41
C ILE A 490 6.09 53.65 11.45
N SER A 491 6.27 54.96 11.64
CA SER A 491 7.57 55.61 11.72
C SER A 491 8.42 55.03 12.86
N VAL A 492 9.73 54.90 12.61
CA VAL A 492 10.70 54.28 13.54
C VAL A 492 10.79 55.04 14.88
N ASN A 493 10.50 56.34 14.89
CA ASN A 493 10.53 57.16 16.11
C ASN A 493 9.24 57.07 16.95
N ASP A 494 8.19 56.39 16.45
CA ASP A 494 6.85 56.35 17.06
C ASP A 494 6.46 54.97 17.62
N HIS A 495 7.43 54.12 17.99
CA HIS A 495 7.20 52.76 18.52
C HIS A 495 6.65 52.71 19.96
N ASN A 496 6.29 53.85 20.56
CA ASN A 496 5.68 53.91 21.88
C ASN A 496 4.22 53.41 21.82
N PHE A 497 4.06 52.09 21.90
CA PHE A 497 2.79 51.44 22.20
C PHE A 497 2.57 51.44 23.72
N ASP A 498 1.34 51.68 24.15
CA ASP A 498 0.97 51.38 25.54
C ASP A 498 0.70 49.87 25.64
N VAL A 499 1.37 49.19 26.58
CA VAL A 499 1.37 47.72 26.68
C VAL A 499 0.14 47.23 27.45
N ASN A 500 -0.71 48.12 27.95
CA ASN A 500 -1.93 47.76 28.67
C ASN A 500 -3.19 47.94 27.80
N PRO A 501 -3.56 46.95 26.95
CA PRO A 501 -4.71 47.03 26.03
C PRO A 501 -6.09 47.02 26.74
N ASN A 502 -6.13 46.78 28.06
CA ASN A 502 -7.32 46.51 28.87
C ASN A 502 -8.02 47.75 29.45
N SER A 503 -7.81 48.96 28.92
CA SER A 503 -8.66 50.08 29.30
C SER A 503 -9.94 50.01 28.47
N ASP A 504 -11.10 49.80 29.11
CA ASP A 504 -12.43 49.65 28.49
C ASP A 504 -12.91 50.90 27.71
N ASN A 505 -12.05 51.91 27.51
CA ASN A 505 -12.42 53.22 26.99
C ASN A 505 -11.40 53.81 25.99
N VAL A 506 -10.70 52.96 25.20
CA VAL A 506 -9.80 53.42 24.13
C VAL A 506 -10.51 53.44 22.77
N ASP A 507 -10.45 54.58 22.08
CA ASP A 507 -10.93 54.74 20.70
C ASP A 507 -10.28 53.70 19.76
N VAL A 508 -11.10 53.03 18.93
CA VAL A 508 -10.65 52.08 17.88
C VAL A 508 -9.63 52.72 16.93
N LYS A 509 -9.71 54.05 16.72
CA LYS A 509 -8.74 54.82 15.93
C LYS A 509 -7.35 54.91 16.57
N CYS A 510 -7.18 54.53 17.82
CA CYS A 510 -5.87 54.43 18.45
C CYS A 510 -5.27 53.02 18.36
N ARG A 511 -6.02 52.03 17.87
CA ARG A 511 -5.58 50.63 17.76
C ARG A 511 -4.78 50.37 16.49
N VAL A 512 -3.82 49.46 16.57
CA VAL A 512 -2.92 49.11 15.45
C VAL A 512 -2.95 47.61 15.17
N LEU A 513 -3.20 47.21 13.93
CA LEU A 513 -3.04 45.83 13.46
C LEU A 513 -1.63 45.63 12.89
N THR A 514 -0.77 44.90 13.60
CA THR A 514 0.58 44.55 13.13
C THR A 514 0.59 43.23 12.36
N ALA A 515 1.58 43.04 11.47
CA ALA A 515 1.71 41.81 10.69
C ALA A 515 1.82 40.56 11.59
N SER A 516 2.51 40.64 12.73
CA SER A 516 2.66 39.53 13.70
C SER A 516 1.33 39.03 14.28
N LEU A 517 0.32 39.90 14.36
CA LEU A 517 -1.01 39.57 14.90
C LEU A 517 -1.94 38.96 13.84
N LEU A 518 -1.58 39.00 12.56
CA LEU A 518 -2.43 38.51 11.48
C LEU A 518 -2.32 36.97 11.31
N GLY A 519 -3.13 36.18 12.01
CA GLY A 519 -3.22 34.73 11.82
C GLY A 519 -4.35 34.31 10.87
N SER A 520 -4.74 33.03 10.88
CA SER A 520 -5.97 32.57 10.22
C SER A 520 -7.24 33.13 10.84
N GLN A 521 -7.17 33.45 12.13
CA GLN A 521 -8.19 34.18 12.85
C GLN A 521 -7.69 35.59 13.17
N LEU A 522 -8.53 36.59 12.89
CA LEU A 522 -8.30 37.97 13.31
C LEU A 522 -8.48 38.09 14.83
N PRO A 523 -7.56 38.77 15.54
CA PRO A 523 -7.68 38.97 17.00
C PRO A 523 -8.91 39.83 17.36
N ALA A 524 -9.33 39.83 18.61
CA ALA A 524 -10.33 40.80 19.04
C ALA A 524 -9.72 42.22 19.01
N ILE A 525 -10.49 43.25 18.69
CA ILE A 525 -9.96 44.63 18.53
C ILE A 525 -9.41 45.17 19.85
N GLU A 526 -9.99 44.75 20.95
CA GLU A 526 -9.59 45.09 22.31
C GLU A 526 -8.19 44.53 22.63
N GLN A 527 -7.72 43.50 21.91
CA GLN A 527 -6.39 42.92 22.05
C GLN A 527 -5.33 43.63 21.19
N LEU A 528 -5.74 44.50 20.27
CA LEU A 528 -4.80 45.22 19.42
C LEU A 528 -4.03 46.26 20.26
N PRO A 529 -2.72 46.42 20.03
CA PRO A 529 -1.93 47.42 20.73
C PRO A 529 -2.48 48.82 20.48
N VAL A 530 -2.43 49.64 21.52
CA VAL A 530 -2.87 51.04 21.48
C VAL A 530 -1.66 51.93 21.26
N ARG A 531 -1.79 52.85 20.31
CA ARG A 531 -0.77 53.85 20.02
C ARG A 531 -1.16 55.19 20.64
N VAL A 532 -0.26 55.74 21.44
CA VAL A 532 -0.49 56.97 22.23
C VAL A 532 -0.30 58.25 21.40
N THR A 533 0.44 58.17 20.29
CA THR A 533 0.75 59.35 19.45
C THR A 533 -0.47 59.86 18.67
N LYS A 534 -0.73 61.17 18.73
CA LYS A 534 -1.85 61.85 18.05
C LYS A 534 -1.71 62.03 16.52
N ARG A 535 -0.70 61.43 15.88
CA ARG A 535 -0.46 61.63 14.43
C ARG A 535 -1.33 60.70 13.60
N GLU A 536 -2.22 61.29 12.80
CA GLU A 536 -3.13 60.55 11.94
C GLU A 536 -2.34 59.71 10.91
N PRO A 537 -2.64 58.40 10.77
CA PRO A 537 -1.97 57.55 9.80
C PRO A 537 -2.38 57.95 8.37
N ARG A 538 -1.51 57.63 7.42
CA ARG A 538 -1.80 57.84 5.99
C ARG A 538 -3.05 57.09 5.54
N ILE A 539 -3.33 55.95 6.18
CA ILE A 539 -4.37 55.02 5.78
C ILE A 539 -5.02 54.44 7.04
N ARG A 540 -6.34 54.34 6.98
CA ARG A 540 -7.20 53.67 7.96
C ARG A 540 -7.82 52.43 7.30
N LEU A 541 -7.90 51.35 8.05
CA LEU A 541 -8.59 50.13 7.63
C LEU A 541 -10.11 50.38 7.55
N ARG A 542 -10.76 49.70 6.59
CA ARG A 542 -12.20 49.75 6.36
C ARG A 542 -12.76 48.33 6.32
N GLU A 543 -14.07 48.21 6.53
CA GLU A 543 -14.79 46.97 6.24
C GLU A 543 -14.54 46.53 4.79
N GLY A 544 -14.32 45.23 4.60
CA GLY A 544 -14.08 44.65 3.28
C GLY A 544 -12.66 44.80 2.75
N ASP A 545 -11.79 45.59 3.41
CA ASP A 545 -10.36 45.60 3.08
C ASP A 545 -9.77 44.18 3.30
N ILE A 546 -8.89 43.75 2.39
CA ILE A 546 -8.18 42.49 2.52
C ILE A 546 -6.78 42.78 3.05
N VAL A 547 -6.41 42.15 4.16
CA VAL A 547 -5.09 42.32 4.78
C VAL A 547 -4.24 41.06 4.65
N GLY A 548 -2.95 41.26 4.45
CA GLY A 548 -1.95 40.19 4.34
C GLY A 548 -0.60 40.56 4.94
N ARG A 549 0.24 39.55 5.19
CA ARG A 549 1.64 39.75 5.63
C ARG A 549 2.56 39.90 4.40
N ASP A 550 3.47 40.86 4.43
CA ASP A 550 4.44 41.05 3.33
C ASP A 550 5.62 40.06 3.35
N LEU A 551 6.06 39.64 4.54
CA LEU A 551 7.20 38.75 4.79
C LEU A 551 6.81 37.64 5.80
N ALA A 552 6.55 36.43 5.33
CA ALA A 552 6.31 35.25 6.18
C ALA A 552 6.54 33.94 5.42
N SER A 553 6.90 32.87 6.17
CA SER A 553 6.96 31.48 5.68
C SER A 553 5.56 30.90 5.41
N VAL A 554 4.53 31.42 6.10
CA VAL A 554 3.11 31.10 5.90
C VAL A 554 2.34 32.41 5.73
N ARG A 555 1.57 32.55 4.66
CA ARG A 555 0.84 33.78 4.32
C ARG A 555 -0.63 33.66 4.67
N TYR A 556 -1.10 34.58 5.51
CA TYR A 556 -2.51 34.71 5.84
C TYR A 556 -3.10 35.89 5.09
N TRP A 557 -4.24 35.67 4.44
CA TRP A 557 -5.07 36.71 3.84
C TRP A 557 -6.43 36.71 4.53
N SER A 558 -6.88 37.88 5.00
CA SER A 558 -8.17 38.01 5.66
C SER A 558 -8.91 39.24 5.20
N VAL A 559 -10.21 39.07 4.92
CA VAL A 559 -11.16 40.16 4.74
C VAL A 559 -11.52 40.72 6.11
N LEU A 560 -11.45 42.04 6.27
CA LEU A 560 -11.73 42.71 7.53
C LEU A 560 -13.24 42.91 7.75
N PRO A 561 -13.77 42.55 8.94
CA PRO A 561 -15.15 42.85 9.31
C PRO A 561 -15.30 44.32 9.75
N ALA A 562 -16.56 44.82 9.78
CA ALA A 562 -16.91 46.18 10.19
C ALA A 562 -16.24 46.66 11.49
N SER A 563 -16.07 45.76 12.45
CA SER A 563 -15.44 46.09 13.74
C SER A 563 -14.03 46.70 13.62
N TYR A 564 -13.27 46.38 12.56
CA TYR A 564 -11.91 46.91 12.34
C TYR A 564 -11.87 48.30 11.69
N GLU A 565 -13.02 48.92 11.46
CA GLU A 565 -13.10 50.23 10.84
C GLU A 565 -12.34 51.29 11.65
N GLY A 566 -11.43 52.01 10.99
CA GLY A 566 -10.61 53.03 11.64
C GLY A 566 -9.33 52.52 12.30
N VAL A 567 -9.09 51.21 12.36
CA VAL A 567 -7.82 50.66 12.87
C VAL A 567 -6.66 51.06 11.95
N GLN A 568 -5.49 51.33 12.53
CA GLN A 568 -4.28 51.66 11.77
C GLN A 568 -3.54 50.37 11.33
N PRO A 569 -3.15 50.23 10.05
CA PRO A 569 -2.29 49.14 9.60
C PRO A 569 -0.82 49.39 9.98
N GLY A 570 -0.20 48.40 10.63
CA GLY A 570 1.19 48.46 11.10
C GLY A 570 2.25 48.01 10.08
N ASN A 571 3.52 48.14 10.44
CA ASN A 571 4.65 47.71 9.60
C ASN A 571 4.51 46.22 9.21
N GLY A 572 4.80 45.91 7.94
CA GLY A 572 4.73 44.55 7.39
C GLY A 572 3.34 44.11 6.91
N LEU A 573 2.32 44.95 7.09
CA LEU A 573 0.96 44.68 6.62
C LEU A 573 0.77 45.19 5.19
N VAL A 574 0.19 44.37 4.34
CA VAL A 574 -0.35 44.77 3.02
C VAL A 574 -1.86 44.91 3.16
N VAL A 575 -2.42 45.99 2.63
CA VAL A 575 -3.87 46.22 2.58
C VAL A 575 -4.29 46.33 1.12
N ILE A 576 -5.23 45.52 0.69
CA ILE A 576 -5.83 45.55 -0.65
C ILE A 576 -7.25 46.07 -0.46
N ARG A 577 -7.55 47.22 -1.07
CA ARG A 577 -8.88 47.82 -1.09
C ARG A 577 -9.50 47.65 -2.45
N LEU A 578 -10.70 47.10 -2.52
CA LEU A 578 -11.43 46.97 -3.78
C LEU A 578 -11.98 48.34 -4.19
N THR A 579 -11.74 48.76 -5.44
CA THR A 579 -12.25 50.02 -6.00
C THR A 579 -13.55 49.84 -6.78
N GLN A 580 -13.87 48.60 -7.14
CA GLN A 580 -15.08 48.21 -7.88
C GLN A 580 -15.68 46.95 -7.26
N GLY A 581 -17.01 46.87 -7.18
CA GLY A 581 -17.74 45.72 -6.63
C GLY A 581 -17.86 44.52 -7.60
N THR A 582 -16.91 44.34 -8.52
CA THR A 582 -16.96 43.29 -9.56
C THR A 582 -16.52 41.92 -9.06
N VAL A 583 -15.62 41.85 -8.08
CA VAL A 583 -15.11 40.60 -7.49
C VAL A 583 -15.18 40.71 -5.96
N PRO A 584 -15.84 39.78 -5.25
CA PRO A 584 -15.92 39.81 -3.79
C PRO A 584 -14.55 39.69 -3.12
N ALA A 585 -14.38 40.35 -1.98
CA ALA A 585 -13.13 40.33 -1.22
C ALA A 585 -12.76 38.92 -0.73
N GLU A 586 -13.77 38.09 -0.43
CA GLU A 586 -13.62 36.71 0.02
C GLU A 586 -13.02 35.83 -1.08
N TYR A 587 -13.44 36.03 -2.34
CA TYR A 587 -12.90 35.29 -3.47
C TYR A 587 -11.44 35.67 -3.73
N VAL A 588 -11.11 36.96 -3.66
CA VAL A 588 -9.73 37.45 -3.78
C VAL A 588 -8.85 36.87 -2.66
N ALA A 589 -9.31 36.93 -1.41
CA ALA A 589 -8.57 36.39 -0.27
C ALA A 589 -8.39 34.86 -0.36
N ALA A 590 -9.42 34.14 -0.79
CA ALA A 590 -9.35 32.68 -0.99
C ALA A 590 -8.35 32.31 -2.09
N PHE A 591 -8.36 33.04 -3.21
CA PHE A 591 -7.41 32.81 -4.31
C PHE A 591 -5.96 33.10 -3.88
N LEU A 592 -5.72 34.22 -3.21
CA LEU A 592 -4.39 34.58 -2.70
C LEU A 592 -3.85 33.60 -1.65
N SER A 593 -4.75 32.88 -0.97
CA SER A 593 -4.40 31.81 -0.01
C SER A 593 -4.22 30.43 -0.68
N SER A 594 -4.45 30.32 -1.99
CA SER A 594 -4.31 29.07 -2.74
C SER A 594 -2.88 28.84 -3.25
N PRO A 595 -2.47 27.58 -3.53
CA PRO A 595 -1.17 27.29 -4.14
C PRO A 595 -0.95 28.00 -5.48
N GLN A 596 -2.02 28.26 -6.23
CA GLN A 596 -1.95 29.00 -7.50
C GLN A 596 -1.72 30.49 -7.28
N GLY A 597 -2.36 31.08 -6.27
CA GLY A 597 -2.13 32.48 -5.87
C GLY A 597 -0.71 32.69 -5.35
N GLU A 598 -0.23 31.81 -4.46
CA GLU A 598 1.13 31.90 -3.92
C GLU A 598 2.21 31.85 -5.01
N LYS A 599 2.06 30.96 -6.01
CA LYS A 599 3.01 30.83 -7.14
C LYS A 599 3.12 32.07 -8.02
N GLN A 600 2.09 32.93 -8.05
CA GLN A 600 2.13 34.17 -8.81
C GLN A 600 2.83 35.31 -8.06
N ILE A 601 2.94 35.22 -6.73
CA ILE A 601 3.58 36.28 -5.95
C ILE A 601 5.10 36.09 -5.98
N SER A 602 5.82 37.14 -6.38
CA SER A 602 7.28 37.10 -6.58
C SER A 602 8.05 36.72 -5.30
N LEU A 603 9.13 35.96 -5.47
CA LEU A 603 10.13 35.65 -4.43
C LEU A 603 11.31 36.64 -4.54
N TYR A 604 11.83 37.14 -3.43
CA TYR A 604 13.03 37.98 -3.37
C TYR A 604 14.10 37.29 -2.52
N GLU A 605 15.29 37.03 -3.10
CA GLU A 605 16.39 36.30 -2.43
C GLU A 605 15.96 34.95 -1.83
N GLY A 606 15.10 34.21 -2.53
CA GLY A 606 14.56 32.93 -2.06
C GLY A 606 13.55 33.06 -0.90
N ARG A 607 13.24 34.28 -0.44
CA ARG A 607 12.20 34.55 0.57
C ARG A 607 10.97 35.18 -0.09
N PRO A 608 9.75 34.73 0.25
CA PRO A 608 8.54 35.35 -0.27
C PRO A 608 8.40 36.79 0.25
N SER A 609 8.74 37.80 -0.56
CA SER A 609 8.55 39.22 -0.25
C SER A 609 7.61 39.84 -1.28
N ILE A 610 6.48 40.36 -0.81
CA ILE A 610 5.51 41.02 -1.67
C ILE A 610 6.02 42.43 -1.96
N LYS A 611 6.05 42.87 -3.23
CA LYS A 611 6.12 44.30 -3.62
C LYS A 611 4.75 44.72 -4.13
N ASN A 612 4.35 45.99 -3.94
CA ASN A 612 3.01 46.43 -4.36
C ASN A 612 2.80 46.23 -5.87
N GLY A 613 3.81 46.56 -6.69
CA GLY A 613 3.79 46.29 -8.12
C GLY A 613 3.66 44.80 -8.44
N GLY A 614 4.40 43.93 -7.76
CA GLY A 614 4.32 42.48 -7.97
C GLY A 614 2.97 41.88 -7.60
N LEU A 615 2.34 42.38 -6.53
CA LEU A 615 1.00 41.94 -6.14
C LEU A 615 -0.06 42.42 -7.14
N ALA A 616 0.09 43.63 -7.68
CA ALA A 616 -0.80 44.18 -8.71
C ALA A 616 -0.77 43.39 -10.04
N GLU A 617 0.26 42.57 -10.28
CA GLU A 617 0.38 41.69 -11.46
C GLU A 617 -0.21 40.29 -11.23
N VAL A 618 -0.78 40.00 -10.06
CA VAL A 618 -1.46 38.72 -9.82
C VAL A 618 -2.75 38.69 -10.65
N HIS A 619 -2.98 37.62 -11.39
CA HIS A 619 -4.17 37.40 -12.20
C HIS A 619 -5.10 36.41 -11.50
N LEU A 620 -6.33 36.82 -11.24
CA LEU A 620 -7.37 35.97 -10.66
C LEU A 620 -8.14 35.24 -11.77
N PRO A 621 -8.62 34.02 -11.51
CA PRO A 621 -9.48 33.31 -12.45
C PRO A 621 -10.78 34.08 -12.61
N LYS A 622 -11.17 34.33 -13.86
CA LYS A 622 -12.50 34.87 -14.15
C LYS A 622 -13.55 33.83 -13.75
N PHE A 623 -14.55 34.27 -13.01
CA PHE A 623 -15.68 33.44 -12.60
C PHE A 623 -16.89 33.85 -13.44
N ASP A 624 -17.42 32.92 -14.24
CA ASP A 624 -18.51 33.19 -15.17
C ASP A 624 -19.92 33.00 -14.53
N GLY A 625 -20.00 32.64 -13.24
CA GLY A 625 -21.24 32.48 -12.48
C GLY A 625 -21.54 33.62 -11.50
N ASP A 626 -22.63 33.50 -10.72
CA ASP A 626 -22.94 34.46 -9.65
C ASP A 626 -22.11 34.14 -8.39
N PHE A 627 -21.29 35.10 -7.97
CA PHE A 627 -20.46 34.96 -6.78
C PHE A 627 -21.26 34.64 -5.52
N ASN A 628 -22.52 35.08 -5.42
CA ASN A 628 -23.38 34.80 -4.27
C ASN A 628 -23.61 33.29 -4.06
N GLU A 629 -23.50 32.46 -5.10
CA GLU A 629 -23.66 31.01 -5.01
C GLU A 629 -22.46 30.32 -4.33
N ILE A 630 -21.26 30.90 -4.46
CA ILE A 630 -20.01 30.27 -3.97
C ILE A 630 -19.53 30.84 -2.64
N LEU A 631 -19.93 32.06 -2.28
CA LEU A 631 -19.54 32.72 -1.03
C LEU A 631 -19.81 31.85 0.23
N PRO A 632 -20.98 31.18 0.39
CA PRO A 632 -21.21 30.29 1.54
C PRO A 632 -20.24 29.11 1.60
N SER A 633 -19.82 28.59 0.44
CA SER A 633 -18.87 27.47 0.37
C SER A 633 -17.44 27.91 0.68
N LEU A 634 -17.04 29.11 0.26
CA LEU A 634 -15.76 29.71 0.64
C LEU A 634 -15.70 29.98 2.15
N ALA A 635 -16.80 30.44 2.75
CA ALA A 635 -16.90 30.64 4.19
C ALA A 635 -16.71 29.31 4.95
N ARG A 636 -17.43 28.25 4.56
CA ARG A 636 -17.26 26.90 5.15
C ARG A 636 -15.85 26.34 4.99
N LEU A 637 -15.20 26.59 3.84
CA LEU A 637 -13.82 26.19 3.63
C LEU A 637 -12.88 26.93 4.59
N LYS A 638 -13.06 28.24 4.74
CA LYS A 638 -12.28 29.07 5.67
C LYS A 638 -12.47 28.62 7.13
N GLU A 639 -13.70 28.31 7.53
CA GLU A 639 -14.00 27.72 8.84
C GLU A 639 -13.25 26.41 9.06
N GLY A 640 -13.23 25.52 8.05
CA GLY A 640 -12.49 24.27 8.10
C GLY A 640 -10.98 24.48 8.32
N VAL A 641 -10.37 25.46 7.64
CA VAL A 641 -8.95 25.81 7.82
C VAL A 641 -8.69 26.34 9.24
N ILE A 642 -9.56 27.23 9.73
CA ILE A 642 -9.46 27.79 11.09
C ILE A 642 -9.54 26.66 12.14
N GLU A 643 -10.45 25.70 11.99
CA GLU A 643 -10.57 24.59 12.93
C GLU A 643 -9.33 23.69 12.95
N VAL A 644 -8.74 23.40 11.78
CA VAL A 644 -7.47 22.64 11.70
C VAL A 644 -6.34 23.39 12.39
N GLU A 645 -6.26 24.71 12.22
CA GLU A 645 -5.20 25.49 12.84
C GLU A 645 -5.37 25.68 14.35
N LYS A 646 -6.61 25.80 14.85
CA LYS A 646 -6.91 25.74 16.30
C LYS A 646 -6.38 24.45 16.92
N ILE A 647 -6.56 23.34 16.21
CA ILE A 647 -6.04 22.03 16.63
C ILE A 647 -4.50 22.05 16.67
N GLN A 648 -3.84 22.55 15.61
CA GLN A 648 -2.38 22.65 15.55
C GLN A 648 -1.80 23.58 16.64
N ASN A 649 -2.44 24.73 16.88
CA ASN A 649 -1.99 25.69 17.88
C ASN A 649 -2.15 25.15 19.30
N ARG A 650 -3.26 24.46 19.61
CA ARG A 650 -3.42 23.75 20.89
C ARG A 650 -2.30 22.75 21.16
N LEU A 651 -1.87 22.03 20.13
CA LEU A 651 -0.75 21.10 20.24
C LEU A 651 0.57 21.83 20.49
N ARG A 652 0.86 22.91 19.76
CA ARG A 652 2.07 23.72 19.96
C ARG A 652 2.12 24.38 21.34
N GLU A 653 1.00 24.93 21.81
CA GLU A 653 0.91 25.50 23.17
C GLU A 653 1.17 24.45 24.23
N SER A 654 0.60 23.26 24.06
CA SER A 654 0.84 22.14 24.97
C SER A 654 2.31 21.73 24.96
N GLN A 655 2.99 21.74 23.80
CA GLN A 655 4.42 21.49 23.69
C GLN A 655 5.28 22.56 24.37
N LEU A 656 4.95 23.84 24.23
CA LEU A 656 5.68 24.93 24.86
C LEU A 656 5.55 24.90 26.38
N ARG A 657 4.33 24.62 26.86
CA ARG A 657 4.01 24.47 28.29
C ARG A 657 4.90 23.45 28.98
N ILE A 658 5.33 22.37 28.32
CA ILE A 658 6.23 21.35 28.90
C ILE A 658 7.47 21.98 29.58
N PHE A 659 7.99 23.08 29.03
CA PHE A 659 9.28 23.67 29.45
C PHE A 659 9.15 24.97 30.25
N GLU A 660 7.95 25.39 30.63
CA GLU A 660 7.77 26.60 31.46
C GLU A 660 8.33 26.38 32.88
N LYS A 661 9.02 27.39 33.40
CA LYS A 661 9.76 27.34 34.68
C LYS A 661 8.81 27.27 35.87
N GLU A 662 8.64 26.06 36.41
CA GLU A 662 8.42 25.80 37.84
C GLU A 662 8.75 24.31 38.12
N GLY A 663 9.62 24.06 39.11
CA GLY A 663 9.91 22.75 39.73
C GLY A 663 10.46 21.60 38.84
N ARG A 664 11.60 21.00 39.21
CA ARG A 664 12.20 19.80 38.56
C ARG A 664 11.37 18.48 38.67
N GLY A 665 10.07 18.56 38.99
CA GLY A 665 9.20 17.39 39.23
C GLY A 665 7.94 17.30 38.36
N GLU A 666 7.52 18.39 37.70
CA GLU A 666 6.20 18.44 37.01
C GLU A 666 6.28 18.27 35.48
N TRP A 667 7.48 18.27 34.91
CA TRP A 667 7.65 18.16 33.44
C TRP A 667 7.11 16.85 32.87
N ARG A 668 7.22 15.76 33.65
CA ARG A 668 6.71 14.44 33.23
C ARG A 668 5.19 14.46 33.10
N GLY A 669 4.48 14.99 34.09
CA GLY A 669 3.02 15.13 34.05
C GLY A 669 2.54 16.02 32.90
N ARG A 670 3.21 17.15 32.65
CA ARG A 670 2.86 18.04 31.51
C ARG A 670 3.18 17.42 30.15
N LEU A 671 4.25 16.63 30.07
CA LEU A 671 4.56 15.85 28.87
C LEU A 671 3.50 14.78 28.62
N ASP A 672 3.06 14.08 29.67
CA ASP A 672 2.01 13.07 29.60
C ASP A 672 0.66 13.72 29.18
N GLU A 673 0.29 14.87 29.75
CA GLU A 673 -0.90 15.63 29.33
C GLU A 673 -0.84 16.09 27.86
N ALA A 674 0.31 16.58 27.40
CA ALA A 674 0.51 16.98 26.02
C ALA A 674 0.47 15.77 25.06
N ALA A 675 1.02 14.62 25.49
CA ALA A 675 0.97 13.37 24.74
C ALA A 675 -0.47 12.82 24.66
N ASP A 676 -1.24 12.90 25.73
CA ASP A 676 -2.64 12.48 25.77
C ASP A 676 -3.53 13.37 24.89
N LEU A 677 -3.36 14.69 24.93
CA LEU A 677 -4.07 15.61 24.04
C LEU A 677 -3.73 15.34 22.58
N SER A 678 -2.46 15.10 22.27
CA SER A 678 -2.00 14.70 20.94
C SER A 678 -2.62 13.38 20.49
N SER A 679 -2.64 12.39 21.36
CA SER A 679 -3.26 11.08 21.11
C SER A 679 -4.76 11.20 20.86
N LEU A 680 -5.49 12.01 21.64
CA LEU A 680 -6.93 12.23 21.47
C LEU A 680 -7.25 12.96 20.17
N ILE A 681 -6.48 13.99 19.82
CA ILE A 681 -6.62 14.72 18.55
C ILE A 681 -6.31 13.77 17.39
N ALA A 682 -5.22 13.00 17.48
CA ALA A 682 -4.84 12.01 16.49
C ALA A 682 -5.93 10.96 16.33
N GLN A 683 -6.48 10.41 17.41
CA GLN A 683 -7.61 9.49 17.39
C GLN A 683 -8.86 10.10 16.74
N THR A 684 -9.14 11.37 17.00
CA THR A 684 -10.33 12.05 16.44
C THR A 684 -10.18 12.34 14.95
N LEU A 685 -8.97 12.70 14.50
CA LEU A 685 -8.63 12.82 13.08
C LEU A 685 -8.61 11.43 12.41
N ARG A 686 -8.11 10.41 13.11
CA ARG A 686 -8.09 9.01 12.68
C ARG A 686 -9.47 8.37 12.57
N LYS A 687 -10.47 8.89 13.28
CA LYS A 687 -11.90 8.53 13.10
C LYS A 687 -12.50 9.05 11.78
N ARG A 688 -11.81 9.98 11.09
CA ARG A 688 -12.21 10.47 9.75
C ARG A 688 -11.45 9.77 8.60
N SER A 689 -10.28 9.18 8.85
CA SER A 689 -9.80 7.98 8.13
C SER A 689 -10.52 6.74 8.70
N ASP A 690 -10.43 5.56 8.10
CA ASP A 690 -11.06 4.36 8.67
C ASP A 690 -10.41 4.04 10.04
N PRO A 691 -11.13 4.17 11.18
CA PRO A 691 -10.54 3.97 12.50
C PRO A 691 -10.01 2.54 12.72
N TYR A 692 -10.47 1.58 11.91
CA TYR A 692 -10.04 0.19 12.01
C TYR A 692 -8.63 -0.07 11.43
N ASP A 693 -8.07 0.83 10.61
CA ASP A 693 -6.69 0.71 10.10
C ASP A 693 -5.68 0.63 11.26
N VAL A 694 -5.84 1.49 12.26
CA VAL A 694 -4.93 1.54 13.41
C VAL A 694 -5.03 0.28 14.25
N PHE A 695 -6.24 -0.24 14.45
CA PHE A 695 -6.44 -1.48 15.19
C PHE A 695 -5.83 -2.66 14.44
N GLN A 696 -5.95 -2.68 13.11
CA GLN A 696 -5.35 -3.70 12.25
C GLN A 696 -3.81 -3.64 12.22
N GLU A 697 -3.21 -2.44 12.29
CA GLU A 697 -1.75 -2.29 12.19
C GLU A 697 -1.03 -2.43 13.54
N THR A 698 -1.67 -2.03 14.64
CA THR A 698 -0.95 -1.77 15.91
C THR A 698 -1.36 -2.64 17.08
N TYR A 699 -2.45 -3.42 16.99
CA TYR A 699 -2.91 -4.26 18.10
C TYR A 699 -2.29 -5.67 18.06
N PRO A 700 -2.34 -6.43 19.16
CA PRO A 700 -1.92 -7.83 19.17
C PRO A 700 -2.57 -8.63 18.04
N TYR A 701 -1.81 -9.56 17.46
CA TYR A 701 -2.14 -10.26 16.22
C TYR A 701 -3.59 -10.75 16.14
N GLY A 702 -4.10 -11.36 17.20
CA GLY A 702 -5.47 -11.89 17.17
C GLY A 702 -6.58 -10.83 17.11
N ILE A 703 -6.37 -9.67 17.74
CA ILE A 703 -7.31 -8.54 17.60
C ILE A 703 -7.19 -7.93 16.20
N ALA A 704 -5.97 -7.69 15.75
CA ALA A 704 -5.71 -7.07 14.45
C ALA A 704 -6.31 -7.89 13.29
N ARG A 705 -6.15 -9.21 13.33
CA ARG A 705 -6.68 -10.14 12.34
C ARG A 705 -8.21 -10.25 12.38
N SER A 706 -8.82 -10.28 13.56
CA SER A 706 -10.29 -10.29 13.68
C SER A 706 -10.92 -8.97 13.23
N VAL A 707 -10.24 -7.83 13.45
CA VAL A 707 -10.60 -6.54 12.85
C VAL A 707 -10.50 -6.59 11.31
N ARG A 708 -9.41 -7.13 10.75
CA ARG A 708 -9.26 -7.32 9.29
C ARG A 708 -10.42 -8.15 8.73
N LYS A 709 -10.80 -9.25 9.40
CA LYS A 709 -11.93 -10.10 8.99
C LYS A 709 -13.23 -9.29 8.96
N PHE A 710 -13.51 -8.51 10.01
CA PHE A 710 -14.68 -7.63 10.06
C PHE A 710 -14.71 -6.59 8.92
N ARG A 711 -13.57 -6.01 8.57
CA ARG A 711 -13.47 -5.02 7.48
C ARG A 711 -13.67 -5.64 6.08
N ASN A 712 -13.26 -6.89 5.92
CA ASN A 712 -13.27 -7.59 4.64
C ASN A 712 -14.55 -8.39 4.39
N SER A 713 -15.41 -8.57 5.39
CA SER A 713 -16.74 -9.19 5.22
C SER A 713 -17.61 -8.38 4.25
N GLU A 714 -18.24 -9.07 3.30
CA GLU A 714 -19.00 -8.43 2.21
C GLU A 714 -20.50 -8.37 2.52
N THR A 715 -21.01 -9.37 3.25
CA THR A 715 -22.44 -9.44 3.60
C THR A 715 -22.71 -8.95 5.02
N PRO A 716 -23.89 -8.38 5.32
CA PRO A 716 -24.27 -8.01 6.68
C PRO A 716 -24.19 -9.18 7.68
N VAL A 717 -24.41 -10.41 7.21
CA VAL A 717 -24.33 -11.64 8.02
C VAL A 717 -22.88 -11.94 8.39
N GLU A 718 -21.99 -12.01 7.39
CA GLU A 718 -20.55 -12.21 7.63
C GLU A 718 -19.97 -11.11 8.52
N LYS A 719 -20.37 -9.86 8.27
CA LYS A 719 -19.88 -8.71 9.03
C LYS A 719 -20.37 -8.74 10.48
N HIS A 720 -21.58 -9.24 10.72
CA HIS A 720 -22.11 -9.48 12.06
C HIS A 720 -21.36 -10.59 12.80
N GLU A 721 -21.08 -11.71 12.13
CA GLU A 721 -20.30 -12.81 12.71
C GLU A 721 -18.85 -12.39 13.01
N ALA A 722 -18.21 -11.69 12.08
CA ALA A 722 -16.86 -11.17 12.23
C ALA A 722 -16.78 -10.12 13.36
N ALA A 723 -17.81 -9.30 13.54
CA ALA A 723 -17.89 -8.37 14.67
C ALA A 723 -17.95 -9.11 16.01
N LEU A 724 -18.69 -10.21 16.09
CA LEU A 724 -18.74 -11.05 17.29
C LEU A 724 -17.36 -11.67 17.57
N GLN A 725 -16.71 -12.23 16.56
CA GLN A 725 -15.37 -12.81 16.70
C GLN A 725 -14.36 -11.76 17.18
N CYS A 726 -14.36 -10.56 16.62
CA CYS A 726 -13.52 -9.44 17.07
C CYS A 726 -13.76 -9.08 18.55
N VAL A 727 -15.01 -9.10 19.00
CA VAL A 727 -15.37 -8.88 20.40
C VAL A 727 -14.83 -10.00 21.31
N GLU A 728 -14.88 -11.27 20.87
CA GLU A 728 -14.31 -12.38 21.64
C GLU A 728 -12.79 -12.27 21.73
N SER A 729 -12.11 -12.07 20.60
CA SER A 729 -10.65 -11.90 20.54
C SER A 729 -10.21 -10.73 21.43
N LEU A 730 -10.92 -9.60 21.40
CA LEU A 730 -10.63 -8.45 22.27
C LEU A 730 -10.73 -8.81 23.76
N ILE A 731 -11.84 -9.42 24.19
CA ILE A 731 -12.04 -9.78 25.62
C ILE A 731 -10.97 -10.76 26.08
N LEU A 732 -10.67 -11.78 25.27
CA LEU A 732 -9.68 -12.80 25.60
C LEU A 732 -8.28 -12.20 25.67
N SER A 733 -7.88 -11.37 24.71
CA SER A 733 -6.57 -10.70 24.73
C SER A 733 -6.39 -9.78 25.95
N ILE A 734 -7.41 -9.00 26.34
CA ILE A 734 -7.34 -8.18 27.56
C ILE A 734 -7.31 -9.08 28.80
N GLY A 735 -8.03 -10.20 28.79
CA GLY A 735 -8.04 -11.18 29.86
C GLY A 735 -6.67 -11.82 30.10
N ILE A 736 -6.03 -12.30 29.03
CA ILE A 736 -4.65 -12.81 29.04
C ILE A 736 -3.70 -11.75 29.60
N PHE A 737 -3.79 -10.53 29.10
CA PHE A 737 -3.00 -9.41 29.57
C PHE A 737 -3.20 -9.18 31.08
N ALA A 738 -4.44 -9.18 31.56
CA ALA A 738 -4.76 -8.98 32.97
C ALA A 738 -4.20 -10.11 33.86
N HIS A 739 -4.31 -11.37 33.42
CA HIS A 739 -3.72 -12.51 34.13
C HIS A 739 -2.19 -12.41 34.22
N ALA A 740 -1.51 -12.10 33.11
CA ALA A 740 -0.06 -11.96 33.07
C ALA A 740 0.43 -10.81 33.95
N VAL A 741 -0.25 -9.66 33.91
CA VAL A 741 0.10 -8.52 34.76
C VAL A 741 -0.17 -8.82 36.24
N ALA A 742 -1.28 -9.48 36.57
CA ALA A 742 -1.54 -9.92 37.95
C ALA A 742 -0.49 -10.92 38.45
N ALA A 743 -0.09 -11.88 37.59
CA ALA A 743 0.97 -12.83 37.86
C ALA A 743 2.29 -12.15 38.23
N TYR A 744 2.68 -11.19 37.38
CA TYR A 744 3.92 -10.43 37.52
C TYR A 744 3.92 -9.55 38.78
N ARG A 745 2.75 -9.02 39.15
CA ARG A 745 2.55 -8.24 40.39
C ARG A 745 2.41 -9.12 41.63
N GLY A 746 2.44 -10.45 41.50
CA GLY A 746 2.25 -11.38 42.61
C GLY A 746 0.84 -11.34 43.22
N ARG A 747 -0.18 -11.01 42.41
CA ARG A 747 -1.59 -10.85 42.82
C ARG A 747 -2.49 -11.94 42.24
N GLN A 748 -2.04 -13.18 42.37
CA GLN A 748 -2.67 -14.36 41.78
C GLN A 748 -3.83 -14.89 42.62
N GLU A 749 -3.95 -14.40 43.86
CA GLU A 749 -4.94 -14.71 44.90
C GLU A 749 -6.21 -13.84 44.84
N LEU A 750 -6.38 -13.05 43.77
CA LEU A 750 -7.59 -12.25 43.61
C LEU A 750 -8.81 -13.19 43.45
N PRO A 751 -9.94 -12.93 44.16
CA PRO A 751 -11.08 -13.83 44.17
C PRO A 751 -11.64 -14.19 42.79
N GLU A 752 -11.60 -13.25 41.83
CA GLU A 752 -12.08 -13.51 40.46
C GLU A 752 -11.09 -14.35 39.63
N ILE A 753 -9.79 -14.30 39.95
CA ILE A 753 -8.78 -15.20 39.36
C ILE A 753 -8.96 -16.61 39.92
N ASP A 754 -9.23 -16.76 41.21
CA ASP A 754 -9.52 -18.06 41.83
C ASP A 754 -10.79 -18.71 41.29
N LYS A 755 -11.85 -17.93 41.08
CA LYS A 755 -13.03 -18.41 40.36
C LYS A 755 -12.68 -18.85 38.94
N TRP A 756 -11.92 -18.04 38.19
CA TRP A 756 -11.50 -18.38 36.84
C TRP A 756 -10.75 -19.73 36.81
N LYS A 757 -9.78 -19.93 37.72
CA LYS A 757 -9.02 -21.19 37.88
C LYS A 757 -9.96 -22.39 38.10
N GLN A 758 -10.96 -22.26 38.98
CA GLN A 758 -11.94 -23.32 39.25
C GLN A 758 -12.77 -23.68 38.00
N TYR A 759 -13.14 -22.71 37.17
CA TYR A 759 -13.90 -22.96 35.93
C TYR A 759 -13.07 -23.61 34.84
N VAL A 760 -11.78 -23.25 34.72
CA VAL A 760 -10.84 -23.96 33.83
C VAL A 760 -10.79 -25.45 34.17
N GLY A 761 -10.80 -25.81 35.46
CA GLY A 761 -10.79 -27.20 35.93
C GLY A 761 -12.14 -27.95 35.89
N ARG A 762 -13.28 -27.27 35.68
CA ARG A 762 -14.63 -27.86 35.86
C ARG A 762 -15.55 -27.83 34.64
N GLY A 763 -15.09 -27.36 33.48
CA GLY A 763 -15.90 -27.44 32.24
C GLY A 763 -15.78 -26.27 31.26
N GLY A 764 -14.86 -25.33 31.47
CA GLY A 764 -14.53 -24.27 30.52
C GLY A 764 -14.94 -22.87 30.97
N VAL A 765 -14.26 -21.86 30.43
CA VAL A 765 -14.37 -20.48 30.90
C VAL A 765 -15.24 -19.63 29.97
N SER A 766 -16.35 -19.11 30.49
CA SER A 766 -17.15 -18.10 29.78
C SER A 766 -16.44 -16.74 29.66
N LEU A 767 -16.76 -15.96 28.63
CA LEU A 767 -16.29 -14.56 28.48
C LEU A 767 -16.60 -13.68 29.70
N GLY A 768 -17.69 -13.97 30.43
CA GLY A 768 -18.03 -13.23 31.64
C GLY A 768 -16.99 -13.40 32.75
N HIS A 769 -16.37 -14.58 32.87
CA HIS A 769 -15.30 -14.81 33.84
C HIS A 769 -14.03 -14.03 33.47
N TRP A 770 -13.69 -13.98 32.17
CA TRP A 770 -12.58 -13.14 31.67
C TRP A 770 -12.81 -11.65 31.99
N VAL A 771 -14.01 -11.13 31.74
CA VAL A 771 -14.38 -9.74 32.08
C VAL A 771 -14.31 -9.47 33.60
N ALA A 772 -14.66 -10.45 34.44
CA ALA A 772 -14.54 -10.33 35.89
C ALA A 772 -13.08 -10.18 36.35
N VAL A 773 -12.16 -10.97 35.76
CA VAL A 773 -10.72 -10.84 36.02
C VAL A 773 -10.19 -9.47 35.58
N ILE A 774 -10.53 -9.04 34.36
CA ILE A 774 -10.13 -7.71 33.83
C ILE A 774 -10.54 -6.60 34.82
N ARG A 775 -11.76 -6.68 35.35
CA ARG A 775 -12.28 -5.73 36.35
C ARG A 775 -11.48 -5.77 37.65
N ALA A 776 -11.25 -6.95 38.18
CA ALA A 776 -10.58 -7.14 39.47
C ALA A 776 -9.13 -6.66 39.43
N VAL A 777 -8.38 -7.05 38.39
CA VAL A 777 -6.96 -6.66 38.22
C VAL A 777 -6.85 -5.15 38.00
N GLY A 778 -7.74 -4.57 37.17
CA GLY A 778 -7.74 -3.14 36.93
C GLY A 778 -8.10 -2.30 38.16
N ALA A 779 -9.02 -2.79 39.01
CA ALA A 779 -9.35 -2.14 40.28
C ALA A 779 -8.19 -2.24 41.28
N ASP A 780 -7.63 -3.44 41.44
CA ASP A 780 -6.48 -3.70 42.31
C ASP A 780 -5.26 -2.84 41.95
N ALA A 781 -4.96 -2.69 40.66
CA ALA A 781 -3.88 -1.82 40.19
C ALA A 781 -4.10 -0.36 40.59
N ARG A 782 -5.33 0.15 40.42
CA ARG A 782 -5.66 1.53 40.84
C ARG A 782 -5.53 1.72 42.34
N ASP A 783 -6.02 0.78 43.13
CA ASP A 783 -5.96 0.87 44.60
C ASP A 783 -4.51 0.86 45.11
N ALA A 784 -3.62 0.19 44.38
CA ALA A 784 -2.18 0.18 44.64
C ALA A 784 -1.41 1.39 44.05
N GLY A 785 -2.07 2.28 43.30
CA GLY A 785 -1.43 3.42 42.61
C GLY A 785 -0.56 3.03 41.40
N ASP A 786 -0.79 1.84 40.83
CA ASP A 786 -0.06 1.26 39.70
C ASP A 786 -0.87 1.41 38.39
N HIS A 787 -0.18 1.69 37.29
CA HIS A 787 -0.78 1.79 35.97
C HIS A 787 -1.12 0.42 35.35
N ALA A 788 -0.49 -0.67 35.80
CA ALA A 788 -0.64 -2.03 35.26
C ALA A 788 -0.54 -2.05 33.72
N ALA A 789 0.50 -1.40 33.20
CA ALA A 789 0.73 -1.19 31.76
C ALA A 789 -0.48 -0.59 30.99
N GLY A 790 -1.26 0.26 31.66
CA GLY A 790 -2.41 1.00 31.10
C GLY A 790 -3.78 0.38 31.37
N LEU A 791 -3.84 -0.84 31.93
CA LEU A 791 -5.10 -1.52 32.24
C LEU A 791 -5.92 -0.80 33.33
N ALA A 792 -5.24 -0.22 34.32
CA ALA A 792 -5.86 0.49 35.43
C ALA A 792 -6.69 1.70 34.96
N GLU A 793 -6.18 2.45 33.99
CA GLU A 793 -6.80 3.63 33.39
C GLU A 793 -7.97 3.28 32.47
N ALA A 794 -7.78 2.23 31.65
CA ALA A 794 -8.77 1.75 30.70
C ALA A 794 -10.04 1.23 31.41
N THR A 795 -9.86 0.57 32.56
CA THR A 795 -10.96 0.02 33.36
C THR A 795 -11.57 1.01 34.37
N ALA A 796 -11.08 2.26 34.41
CA ALA A 796 -11.51 3.25 35.40
C ALA A 796 -12.97 3.67 35.19
N PRO A 797 -13.78 3.77 36.26
CA PRO A 797 -15.18 4.20 36.13
C PRO A 797 -15.25 5.61 35.57
N LYS A 798 -16.07 5.83 34.51
CA LYS A 798 -16.34 7.16 33.96
C LYS A 798 -17.78 7.60 34.25
N LYS A 799 -17.99 8.92 34.31
CA LYS A 799 -19.31 9.51 34.56
C LYS A 799 -20.32 9.15 33.45
N GLY A 800 -21.55 8.83 33.84
CA GLY A 800 -22.67 8.62 32.92
C GLY A 800 -22.77 7.22 32.29
N GLY A 801 -22.20 6.19 32.92
CA GLY A 801 -22.34 4.79 32.44
C GLY A 801 -21.64 4.53 31.11
N LYS A 802 -20.56 5.26 30.83
CA LYS A 802 -19.67 5.09 29.67
C LYS A 802 -18.33 4.56 30.16
N GLY A 803 -17.65 3.74 29.37
CA GLY A 803 -16.31 3.21 29.69
C GLY A 803 -16.18 1.73 29.38
N LEU A 804 -14.93 1.25 29.29
CA LEU A 804 -14.61 -0.11 28.84
C LEU A 804 -15.45 -1.18 29.52
N MET A 805 -15.53 -1.18 30.85
CA MET A 805 -16.24 -2.23 31.59
C MET A 805 -17.74 -2.28 31.27
N SER A 806 -18.38 -1.11 31.06
CA SER A 806 -19.79 -1.08 30.66
C SER A 806 -19.99 -1.53 29.22
N ASP A 807 -19.02 -1.27 28.34
CA ASP A 807 -19.11 -1.70 26.94
C ASP A 807 -18.89 -3.22 26.84
N LEU A 808 -17.91 -3.78 27.57
CA LEU A 808 -17.67 -5.23 27.64
C LEU A 808 -18.87 -5.99 28.21
N ASP A 809 -19.50 -5.50 29.30
CA ASP A 809 -20.69 -6.14 29.88
C ASP A 809 -21.85 -6.23 28.86
N ARG A 810 -22.07 -5.16 28.08
CA ARG A 810 -23.10 -5.12 27.04
C ARG A 810 -22.76 -6.05 25.87
N LEU A 811 -21.49 -6.09 25.46
CA LEU A 811 -21.01 -6.97 24.41
C LEU A 811 -21.18 -8.45 24.77
N VAL A 812 -20.85 -8.84 26.00
CA VAL A 812 -21.08 -10.20 26.51
C VAL A 812 -22.57 -10.55 26.51
N GLN A 813 -23.44 -9.63 26.96
CA GLN A 813 -24.90 -9.84 26.93
C GLN A 813 -25.43 -10.04 25.51
N LEU A 814 -25.01 -9.20 24.56
CA LEU A 814 -25.40 -9.30 23.15
C LEU A 814 -24.96 -10.64 22.54
N ARG A 815 -23.68 -10.99 22.72
CA ARG A 815 -23.11 -12.26 22.23
C ARG A 815 -23.82 -13.47 22.82
N ASN A 816 -24.08 -13.48 24.14
CA ASN A 816 -24.77 -14.60 24.78
C ASN A 816 -26.21 -14.75 24.29
N LYS A 817 -26.94 -13.64 24.10
CA LYS A 817 -28.30 -13.67 23.54
C LYS A 817 -28.33 -14.33 22.16
N ILE A 818 -27.32 -14.07 21.33
CA ILE A 818 -27.18 -14.66 19.99
C ILE A 818 -26.88 -16.15 20.09
N ARG A 819 -25.92 -16.55 20.94
CA ARG A 819 -25.53 -17.96 21.14
C ARG A 819 -26.66 -18.83 21.72
N HIS A 820 -27.57 -18.26 22.49
CA HIS A 820 -28.74 -18.97 23.04
C HIS A 820 -29.98 -18.98 22.11
N GLY A 821 -29.81 -18.69 20.80
CA GLY A 821 -30.87 -18.83 19.79
C GLY A 821 -31.88 -17.67 19.72
N ALA A 822 -31.65 -16.60 20.50
CA ALA A 822 -32.42 -15.35 20.49
C ALA A 822 -31.73 -14.24 19.66
N GLY A 823 -30.88 -14.64 18.71
CA GLY A 823 -30.20 -13.75 17.77
C GLY A 823 -31.12 -13.21 16.66
N PRO A 824 -30.67 -12.21 15.90
CA PRO A 824 -31.42 -11.64 14.79
C PRO A 824 -31.72 -12.69 13.71
N ARG A 825 -32.96 -12.75 13.23
CA ARG A 825 -33.45 -13.76 12.26
C ARG A 825 -33.75 -13.19 10.88
N THR A 826 -33.90 -11.87 10.78
CA THR A 826 -34.18 -11.15 9.53
C THR A 826 -33.06 -10.19 9.18
N GLY A 827 -32.89 -9.83 7.90
CA GLY A 827 -31.85 -8.89 7.46
C GLY A 827 -31.88 -7.54 8.20
N ALA A 828 -33.07 -6.99 8.46
CA ALA A 828 -33.23 -5.73 9.20
C ALA A 828 -32.82 -5.86 10.68
N GLU A 829 -33.06 -7.02 11.31
CA GLU A 829 -32.59 -7.28 12.67
C GLU A 829 -31.07 -7.46 12.72
N ILE A 830 -30.47 -8.05 11.69
CA ILE A 830 -29.01 -8.21 11.55
C ILE A 830 -28.35 -6.85 11.42
N GLU A 831 -28.84 -5.97 10.55
CA GLU A 831 -28.31 -4.60 10.40
C GLU A 831 -28.42 -3.78 11.69
N LYS A 832 -29.57 -3.88 12.39
CA LYS A 832 -29.76 -3.20 13.68
C LYS A 832 -28.79 -3.72 14.75
N SER A 833 -28.64 -5.04 14.83
CA SER A 833 -27.69 -5.67 15.76
C SER A 833 -26.24 -5.31 15.41
N LEU A 834 -25.90 -5.28 14.12
CA LEU A 834 -24.59 -4.92 13.61
C LEU A 834 -24.23 -3.49 13.98
N GLY A 835 -25.14 -2.52 13.78
CA GLY A 835 -24.89 -1.13 14.18
C GLY A 835 -24.67 -0.95 15.68
N GLN A 836 -25.31 -1.77 16.53
CA GLN A 836 -25.06 -1.78 17.98
C GLN A 836 -23.71 -2.41 18.33
N LEU A 837 -23.39 -3.56 17.73
CA LEU A 837 -22.13 -4.27 17.93
C LEU A 837 -20.94 -3.43 17.47
N GLU A 838 -21.01 -2.85 16.27
CA GLU A 838 -19.94 -2.02 15.70
C GLU A 838 -19.61 -0.82 16.59
N LYS A 839 -20.64 -0.13 17.11
CA LYS A 839 -20.46 1.00 18.01
C LYS A 839 -19.79 0.61 19.33
N LEU A 840 -20.23 -0.48 19.95
CA LEU A 840 -19.68 -0.98 21.21
C LEU A 840 -18.26 -1.55 21.02
N MET A 841 -18.04 -2.27 19.92
CA MET A 841 -16.76 -2.85 19.53
C MET A 841 -15.73 -1.74 19.31
N HIS A 842 -16.04 -0.75 18.46
CA HIS A 842 -15.15 0.39 18.21
C HIS A 842 -14.85 1.16 19.51
N SER A 843 -15.86 1.40 20.36
CA SER A 843 -15.67 2.06 21.67
C SER A 843 -14.72 1.26 22.55
N SER A 844 -14.93 -0.06 22.66
CA SER A 844 -14.10 -0.96 23.47
C SER A 844 -12.66 -1.02 22.96
N LEU A 845 -12.46 -1.16 21.65
CA LEU A 845 -11.14 -1.10 21.01
C LEU A 845 -10.46 0.23 21.35
N SER A 846 -11.15 1.36 21.21
CA SER A 846 -10.59 2.69 21.52
C SER A 846 -10.14 2.81 22.97
N TRP A 847 -10.89 2.25 23.94
CA TRP A 847 -10.49 2.23 25.35
C TRP A 847 -9.26 1.36 25.62
N CYS A 848 -8.97 0.41 24.73
CA CYS A 848 -7.85 -0.52 24.84
C CYS A 848 -6.59 -0.07 24.09
N ALA A 849 -6.45 1.25 23.83
CA ALA A 849 -5.28 1.81 23.16
C ALA A 849 -3.93 1.50 23.85
N PHE A 850 -3.94 1.12 25.12
CA PHE A 850 -2.74 0.64 25.81
C PHE A 850 -2.17 -0.65 25.18
N LEU A 851 -3.01 -1.51 24.58
CA LEU A 851 -2.57 -2.72 23.88
C LEU A 851 -1.66 -2.41 22.68
N ALA A 852 -1.85 -1.27 22.02
CA ALA A 852 -0.99 -0.85 20.92
C ALA A 852 0.42 -0.42 21.38
N ARG A 853 0.57 -0.07 22.67
CA ARG A 853 1.84 0.38 23.26
C ARG A 853 2.60 -0.75 23.95
N ALA A 854 1.92 -1.85 24.25
CA ALA A 854 2.49 -2.99 24.97
C ALA A 854 2.68 -4.15 23.98
N ARG A 855 3.90 -4.28 23.44
CA ARG A 855 4.18 -5.18 22.30
C ARG A 855 4.20 -6.62 22.76
N TRP A 856 3.42 -7.48 22.11
CA TRP A 856 3.50 -8.92 22.30
C TRP A 856 4.63 -9.44 21.44
N VAL A 857 5.53 -10.22 22.03
CA VAL A 857 6.69 -10.78 21.33
C VAL A 857 6.80 -12.26 21.66
N HIS A 858 7.06 -13.08 20.65
CA HIS A 858 7.48 -14.47 20.84
C HIS A 858 9.00 -14.50 20.90
N VAL A 859 9.58 -15.01 21.98
CA VAL A 859 11.03 -15.16 22.14
C VAL A 859 11.39 -16.60 21.76
N ASN A 860 12.32 -16.76 20.81
CA ASN A 860 12.73 -18.07 20.27
C ASN A 860 14.25 -18.33 20.35
N ARG A 861 15.00 -17.36 20.87
CA ARG A 861 16.43 -17.51 21.12
C ARG A 861 16.88 -16.52 22.18
N ILE A 862 17.72 -17.00 23.08
CA ILE A 862 18.32 -16.20 24.15
C ILE A 862 19.82 -16.45 24.20
N ARG A 863 20.59 -15.37 24.31
CA ARG A 863 22.04 -15.40 24.34
C ARG A 863 22.57 -14.59 25.52
N TRP A 864 23.43 -15.20 26.34
CA TRP A 864 24.14 -14.46 27.38
C TRP A 864 25.20 -13.52 26.79
N LEU A 865 25.16 -12.24 27.18
CA LEU A 865 26.13 -11.21 26.80
C LEU A 865 27.05 -10.89 28.01
N PRO A 866 28.19 -11.56 28.15
CA PRO A 866 29.05 -11.44 29.32
C PRO A 866 29.67 -10.04 29.48
N GLN A 867 29.80 -9.26 28.40
CA GLN A 867 30.42 -7.92 28.48
C GLN A 867 29.51 -6.88 29.16
N VAL A 868 28.18 -7.05 29.06
CA VAL A 868 27.19 -6.10 29.61
C VAL A 868 26.40 -6.69 30.78
N GLY A 869 26.61 -7.97 31.11
CA GLY A 869 25.94 -8.65 32.21
C GLY A 869 24.44 -8.83 31.98
N LYS A 870 24.00 -8.97 30.72
CA LYS A 870 22.60 -9.10 30.32
C LYS A 870 22.40 -10.25 29.33
N PHE A 871 21.15 -10.59 29.07
CA PHE A 871 20.77 -11.52 28.02
C PHE A 871 20.26 -10.75 26.80
N GLU A 872 20.67 -11.14 25.61
CA GLU A 872 20.04 -10.75 24.35
C GLU A 872 18.94 -11.76 24.04
N ALA A 873 17.70 -11.31 23.98
CA ALA A 873 16.57 -12.09 23.52
C ALA A 873 16.22 -11.68 22.10
N SER A 874 15.98 -12.66 21.23
CA SER A 874 15.51 -12.44 19.87
C SER A 874 14.27 -13.27 19.58
N GLY A 875 13.44 -12.80 18.65
CA GLY A 875 12.24 -13.50 18.23
C GLY A 875 11.36 -12.64 17.33
N LEU A 876 10.04 -12.74 17.50
CA LEU A 876 9.04 -12.21 16.57
C LEU A 876 8.05 -11.26 17.27
N VAL A 877 7.63 -10.21 16.58
CA VAL A 877 6.66 -9.22 17.07
C VAL A 877 5.25 -9.64 16.67
N LEU A 878 4.44 -10.04 17.64
CA LEU A 878 3.08 -10.55 17.43
C LEU A 878 2.03 -9.44 17.39
N MET A 879 2.28 -8.41 16.59
CA MET A 879 1.44 -7.22 16.44
C MET A 879 1.07 -7.03 14.97
N GLY A 880 -0.06 -6.37 14.70
CA GLY A 880 -0.58 -6.20 13.35
C GLY A 880 -1.30 -7.45 12.84
N ASP A 881 -1.90 -7.40 11.65
CA ASP A 881 -2.71 -8.50 11.10
C ASP A 881 -1.96 -9.43 10.14
N HIS A 882 -0.66 -9.16 9.92
CA HIS A 882 0.18 -9.93 9.01
C HIS A 882 0.73 -11.20 9.69
N PRO A 883 0.66 -12.38 9.04
CA PRO A 883 1.17 -13.62 9.64
C PRO A 883 2.71 -13.70 9.67
N ASP A 884 3.40 -12.97 8.78
CA ASP A 884 4.85 -12.83 8.85
C ASP A 884 5.20 -11.74 9.86
N PHE A 885 5.57 -12.18 11.06
CA PHE A 885 5.93 -11.30 12.16
C PHE A 885 7.31 -10.67 11.97
N GLU A 886 7.43 -9.38 12.33
CA GLU A 886 8.73 -8.69 12.27
C GLU A 886 9.71 -9.29 13.28
N PRO A 887 10.98 -9.52 12.90
CA PRO A 887 11.99 -9.95 13.84
C PRO A 887 12.33 -8.83 14.83
N ILE A 888 12.58 -9.18 16.08
CA ILE A 888 13.03 -8.26 17.13
C ILE A 888 14.20 -8.86 17.90
N ALA A 889 15.10 -8.00 18.35
CA ALA A 889 16.11 -8.31 19.36
C ALA A 889 16.09 -7.23 20.45
N PHE A 890 16.20 -7.63 21.71
CA PHE A 890 16.23 -6.73 22.85
C PHE A 890 17.06 -7.30 24.01
N GLU A 891 17.55 -6.43 24.88
CA GLU A 891 18.30 -6.83 26.08
C GLU A 891 17.36 -7.05 27.27
N ALA A 892 17.52 -8.16 27.98
CA ALA A 892 16.83 -8.47 29.21
C ALA A 892 17.83 -8.60 30.37
N PRO A 893 17.52 -8.05 31.57
CA PRO A 893 18.39 -8.16 32.74
C PRO A 893 18.40 -9.57 33.35
N LEU A 894 17.38 -10.38 33.05
CA LEU A 894 17.21 -11.75 33.54
C LEU A 894 17.02 -12.69 32.33
N PRO A 895 17.39 -13.98 32.46
CA PRO A 895 17.13 -14.95 31.40
C PRO A 895 15.62 -15.11 31.20
N LEU A 896 15.17 -15.04 29.96
CA LEU A 896 13.80 -15.37 29.59
C LEU A 896 13.68 -16.88 29.31
N ALA A 897 12.47 -17.38 29.17
CA ALA A 897 12.20 -18.72 28.68
C ALA A 897 12.23 -18.70 27.15
N ASP A 898 12.79 -19.76 26.58
CA ASP A 898 12.73 -19.98 25.13
C ASP A 898 11.31 -20.40 24.72
N ASP A 899 11.00 -20.18 23.45
CA ASP A 899 9.72 -20.49 22.81
C ASP A 899 8.49 -20.00 23.61
N SER A 900 8.55 -18.76 24.10
CA SER A 900 7.55 -18.21 25.01
C SER A 900 7.09 -16.82 24.59
N VAL A 901 5.82 -16.51 24.85
CA VAL A 901 5.24 -15.20 24.52
C VAL A 901 5.40 -14.25 25.70
N TYR A 902 5.86 -13.03 25.42
CA TYR A 902 6.11 -11.96 26.39
C TYR A 902 5.39 -10.68 25.99
N LEU A 903 4.98 -9.93 27.00
CA LEU A 903 4.56 -8.55 26.88
C LEU A 903 5.75 -7.63 27.18
N LEU A 904 6.18 -6.85 26.20
CA LEU A 904 7.17 -5.78 26.40
C LEU A 904 6.47 -4.48 26.77
N THR A 905 6.74 -4.01 28.00
CA THR A 905 6.23 -2.72 28.47
C THR A 905 7.03 -1.57 27.87
N GLN A 906 6.49 -0.34 27.92
CA GLN A 906 7.23 0.86 27.47
C GLN A 906 8.51 1.12 28.28
N GLN A 907 8.62 0.53 29.48
CA GLN A 907 9.79 0.63 30.34
C GLN A 907 10.85 -0.43 30.03
N GLY A 908 10.59 -1.31 29.04
CA GLY A 908 11.51 -2.36 28.61
C GLY A 908 11.44 -3.64 29.46
N GLU A 909 10.42 -3.79 30.30
CA GLU A 909 10.20 -5.01 31.08
C GLU A 909 9.52 -6.08 30.22
N ALA A 910 9.97 -7.33 30.34
CA ALA A 910 9.38 -8.47 29.66
C ALA A 910 8.53 -9.28 30.64
N ILE A 911 7.21 -9.19 30.52
CA ILE A 911 6.24 -9.90 31.36
C ILE A 911 5.80 -11.18 30.63
N PRO A 912 5.97 -12.39 31.20
CA PRO A 912 5.54 -13.62 30.53
C PRO A 912 4.02 -13.67 30.38
N LEU A 913 3.56 -13.96 29.16
CA LEU A 913 2.13 -14.23 28.88
C LEU A 913 1.79 -15.71 29.04
N SER A 914 2.79 -16.60 29.06
CA SER A 914 2.64 -18.00 29.45
C SER A 914 2.31 -18.13 30.95
N PRO A 915 1.41 -19.04 31.37
CA PRO A 915 0.74 -20.07 30.57
C PRO A 915 -0.60 -19.64 29.93
N PHE A 916 -0.94 -18.35 29.97
CA PHE A 916 -2.22 -17.83 29.50
C PHE A 916 -2.28 -17.64 27.97
N CYS A 917 -1.12 -17.56 27.32
CA CYS A 917 -1.01 -17.47 25.88
C CYS A 917 0.16 -18.30 25.35
N LEU A 918 -0.12 -19.06 24.30
CA LEU A 918 0.85 -19.86 23.55
C LEU A 918 0.74 -19.50 22.07
N LEU A 919 1.87 -19.26 21.41
CA LEU A 919 1.94 -19.26 19.96
C LEU A 919 2.26 -20.68 19.51
N SER A 920 1.40 -21.27 18.68
CA SER A 920 1.64 -22.59 18.11
C SER A 920 1.01 -22.67 16.73
N ASP A 921 1.55 -23.53 15.87
CA ASP A 921 0.88 -23.87 14.62
C ASP A 921 -0.39 -24.67 14.92
N CYS A 922 -1.47 -24.30 14.23
CA CYS A 922 -2.75 -24.98 14.39
C CYS A 922 -2.69 -26.39 13.79
N PRO A 923 -3.09 -27.44 14.52
CA PRO A 923 -3.08 -28.80 13.98
C PRO A 923 -4.09 -28.99 12.83
N THR A 924 -5.09 -28.12 12.72
CA THR A 924 -6.13 -28.18 11.67
C THR A 924 -5.77 -27.36 10.43
N CYS A 925 -5.30 -26.12 10.62
CA CYS A 925 -5.09 -25.19 9.50
C CYS A 925 -3.61 -24.86 9.23
N LEU A 926 -2.71 -25.37 10.07
CA LEU A 926 -1.25 -25.26 9.98
C LEU A 926 -0.73 -23.82 9.93
N ALA A 927 -1.57 -22.85 10.30
CA ALA A 927 -1.19 -21.46 10.48
C ALA A 927 -0.79 -21.21 11.95
N PRO A 928 0.16 -20.31 12.22
CA PRO A 928 0.46 -19.88 13.57
C PRO A 928 -0.76 -19.18 14.17
N GLU A 929 -1.19 -19.66 15.33
CA GLU A 929 -2.32 -19.11 16.07
C GLU A 929 -1.93 -18.87 17.53
N LEU A 930 -2.54 -17.85 18.12
CA LEU A 930 -2.43 -17.59 19.55
C LEU A 930 -3.52 -18.34 20.29
N TYR A 931 -3.09 -19.22 21.19
CA TYR A 931 -3.94 -20.11 21.97
C TYR A 931 -4.05 -19.62 23.40
N TYR A 932 -5.25 -19.78 23.99
CA TYR A 932 -5.51 -19.57 25.42
C TYR A 932 -6.08 -20.84 26.04
N PRO A 933 -5.85 -21.09 27.35
CA PRO A 933 -6.41 -22.24 28.02
C PRO A 933 -7.92 -22.12 28.20
N ASP A 934 -8.68 -23.04 27.61
CA ASP A 934 -10.14 -23.12 27.75
C ASP A 934 -10.52 -24.10 28.87
N ARG A 935 -9.96 -25.32 28.85
CA ARG A 935 -10.31 -26.41 29.77
C ARG A 935 -9.06 -27.20 30.19
N LEU A 936 -9.01 -27.64 31.44
CA LEU A 936 -7.96 -28.54 31.93
C LEU A 936 -8.53 -29.95 32.17
N ASN A 937 -7.86 -30.96 31.61
CA ASN A 937 -8.14 -32.38 31.82
C ASN A 937 -7.11 -33.02 32.78
N ALA A 938 -7.30 -34.29 33.13
CA ALA A 938 -6.45 -35.02 34.09
C ALA A 938 -4.96 -35.12 33.68
N SER A 939 -4.62 -34.99 32.39
CA SER A 939 -3.24 -35.01 31.86
C SER A 939 -2.91 -33.83 30.92
N THR A 940 -3.88 -33.34 30.16
CA THR A 940 -3.68 -32.35 29.08
C THR A 940 -4.49 -31.06 29.32
N ALA A 941 -4.11 -29.95 28.68
CA ALA A 941 -4.90 -28.72 28.65
C ALA A 941 -5.45 -28.53 27.23
N LEU A 942 -6.76 -28.33 27.12
CA LEU A 942 -7.40 -27.95 25.87
C LEU A 942 -7.32 -26.44 25.72
N LEU A 943 -6.60 -26.01 24.70
CA LEU A 943 -6.44 -24.63 24.32
C LEU A 943 -7.36 -24.29 23.15
N LYS A 944 -7.79 -23.04 23.08
CA LYS A 944 -8.54 -22.50 21.95
C LYS A 944 -7.81 -21.33 21.32
N SER A 945 -7.86 -21.23 20.00
CA SER A 945 -7.27 -20.08 19.33
C SER A 945 -8.13 -18.82 19.49
N LEU A 946 -7.45 -17.67 19.64
CA LEU A 946 -8.08 -16.35 19.81
C LEU A 946 -8.93 -15.92 18.61
N ASP A 947 -8.61 -16.43 17.41
CA ASP A 947 -9.19 -15.94 16.15
C ASP A 947 -10.32 -16.83 15.64
N ARG A 948 -10.10 -18.15 15.65
CA ARG A 948 -10.96 -19.13 14.96
C ARG A 948 -11.60 -20.12 15.92
N GLY A 949 -11.17 -20.14 17.17
CA GLY A 949 -11.63 -21.10 18.17
C GLY A 949 -11.18 -22.53 17.88
N HIS A 950 -10.12 -22.72 17.08
CA HIS A 950 -9.53 -24.02 16.84
C HIS A 950 -8.95 -24.58 18.13
N GLU A 951 -9.01 -25.90 18.29
CA GLU A 951 -8.60 -26.57 19.52
C GLU A 951 -7.19 -27.18 19.38
N LEU A 952 -6.40 -27.08 20.44
CA LEU A 952 -5.07 -27.68 20.56
C LEU A 952 -4.91 -28.28 21.96
N GLU A 953 -4.43 -29.51 22.07
CA GLU A 953 -4.07 -30.09 23.37
C GLU A 953 -2.59 -29.84 23.69
N SER A 954 -2.28 -29.47 24.93
CA SER A 954 -0.91 -29.22 25.38
C SER A 954 -0.65 -29.72 26.80
N ASP A 955 0.29 -30.65 26.93
CA ASP A 955 0.78 -31.17 28.21
C ASP A 955 1.65 -30.15 28.95
N ALA A 956 2.44 -29.38 28.19
CA ALA A 956 3.34 -28.36 28.75
C ALA A 956 2.56 -27.22 29.41
N ILE A 957 1.49 -26.75 28.77
CA ILE A 957 0.59 -25.73 29.35
C ILE A 957 -0.19 -26.33 30.52
N ALA A 958 -0.62 -27.60 30.46
CA ALA A 958 -1.23 -28.28 31.60
C ALA A 958 -0.32 -28.32 32.82
N ALA A 959 0.95 -28.70 32.63
CA ALA A 959 1.96 -28.74 33.69
C ALA A 959 2.24 -27.34 34.28
N SER A 960 2.22 -26.30 33.44
CA SER A 960 2.46 -24.92 33.86
C SER A 960 1.24 -24.27 34.56
N LEU A 961 0.02 -24.70 34.22
CA LEU A 961 -1.24 -24.25 34.84
C LEU A 961 -1.59 -25.01 36.13
N ARG A 962 -1.12 -26.25 36.32
CA ARG A 962 -1.43 -27.03 37.54
C ARG A 962 -1.01 -26.34 38.84
N PRO A 963 0.20 -25.76 38.96
CA PRO A 963 0.57 -24.99 40.15
C PRO A 963 -0.33 -23.79 40.43
N TRP A 964 -1.09 -23.33 39.42
CA TRP A 964 -2.05 -22.24 39.55
C TRP A 964 -3.43 -22.70 39.95
N ILE A 965 -3.79 -23.96 39.72
CA ILE A 965 -5.12 -24.52 39.95
C ILE A 965 -4.95 -25.55 41.06
N ASP A 966 -5.15 -25.15 42.31
CA ASP A 966 -5.21 -26.09 43.46
C ASP A 966 -6.31 -27.13 43.21
N LEU A 967 -5.93 -28.26 42.61
CA LEU A 967 -6.74 -29.45 42.45
C LEU A 967 -6.34 -30.44 43.54
N ASP A 968 -6.86 -30.21 44.76
CA ASP A 968 -7.07 -31.29 45.72
C ASP A 968 -8.35 -32.07 45.38
#